data_AF-A0A066WDP6-F1
#
_entry.id   AF-A0A066WDP6-F1
#
_cell.length_a   1.000
_cell.length_b   1.000
_cell.length_c   1.000
_cell.angle_alpha   90.00
_cell.angle_beta   90.00
_cell.angle_gamma   90.00
#
_symmetry.space_group_name_H-M   'P 1'
#
loop_
_entity.id
_entity.type
_entity.pdbx_description
1 polymer ?
#
loop_
_entity_poly.entity_id
_entity_poly.type
_entity_poly.pdbx_seq_one_letter_code
_entity_poly.pdbx_strand_id
1 'polypeptide(L)'
;MAVALQRYHHHQQASDVMGYAMGEESMYAQDQALAQASAPASTAGDENTGAMPDSSIPLGYRQNAPKTDQQDAAAEHAKQPAQQLTSEEVIELTAFARGKAKIEEQIALLEEIKEIDAFEGFESMEGGSAAIAKAEEVCPYTREDVEQWQQAREAMERDADAFQAHDMSKLRSLATNLVELALKTLYSLDKLLILLRSRQSYLDVLAVRAEWEQRRSISWAQYYALQREVHELVRTKAQWLGHAEVAEHTFREGSQGSINDPSTDDTSLLASSSSTDVIKKTSSALTGHSPQKTSSKAKRSLTASLALGEVLQLEIAKMRSKIALWSDTAVAAAGRAMDAIIDHCQVPDALLDEQDRLENFVEEMKQKLNFLLALGEQWRRSDHLLGKLRELNRNARMLVMSMEEAETPDMQQVHLMEQKCATLREALVAICGDNATKFLDDSTQSSRTLTFLPSLAPPLALHPSFPTQREANDEVMQFLQRELTAAAKKTRQACRDVQQCAEAQRALDVFDARIAPLRALTARCEAVRTRIAALQMSLSEAAATADLSDVWKDVPGWQHDVVSCQSQVTEMRTAGAKAVQELSSQRALCVECGLSSTWLAKREDGCERELETALQKLDAELRDVSSLCVQAAAIDSGVSVSREISETLGTVCDRFDHLAHQPLDLPASSQAMSLRSRLLHELQQELDTGNRARNARLRVQTEVISSQLEAPAHAVTTRLQTLDDALKQASQRLRWEEARLRQASQVGELNDKAEERQQEAIQVLARLEIGAPEAHSYSADVDCICLDLASFVSGIASKTDIVGKAPALPAVANHANVVPPDPDYLARRFLNDICAKLTALRVRIMEKHAAMSAVTPEGTAPPPHRTDARDTSSSIPPDASVVRGDQLANEKPSIAAGNRLPALVDKGLSPLRVSASNTPSKLSSSTRAAKSAAPESEKVAALLDNLHRDPRLAVKSDIPSIEDAAEADHYKAWQASVSQLSSRKRSSSAVKQRFSGTNQHRPSRPMNMLRRWKRCAPLTRPPRTL
;
A
#
# COMPACT_ATOMS: atom_id res chain seq x y z
N MET A 1 26.53 -24.79 -34.82
CA MET A 1 27.58 -25.72 -34.38
C MET A 1 28.96 -25.08 -34.50
N ALA A 2 29.44 -24.69 -35.69
CA ALA A 2 30.73 -24.00 -35.87
C ALA A 2 30.98 -22.83 -34.89
N VAL A 3 30.04 -21.88 -34.77
CA VAL A 3 30.13 -20.74 -33.81
C VAL A 3 30.26 -21.19 -32.34
N ALA A 4 29.75 -22.37 -31.97
CA ALA A 4 29.92 -22.91 -30.62
C ALA A 4 31.31 -23.54 -30.42
N LEU A 5 31.84 -24.23 -31.44
CA LEU A 5 33.23 -24.72 -31.44
C LEU A 5 34.23 -23.56 -31.40
N GLN A 6 33.99 -22.49 -32.17
CA GLN A 6 34.85 -21.30 -32.17
C GLN A 6 34.81 -20.55 -30.82
N ARG A 7 33.65 -20.47 -30.17
CA ARG A 7 33.54 -19.95 -28.79
C ARG A 7 34.22 -20.85 -27.77
N TYR A 8 34.14 -22.18 -27.91
CA TYR A 8 34.87 -23.12 -27.06
C TYR A 8 36.39 -22.94 -27.21
N HIS A 9 36.89 -22.84 -28.45
CA HIS A 9 38.31 -22.64 -28.72
C HIS A 9 38.87 -21.33 -28.14
N HIS A 10 38.12 -20.22 -28.25
CA HIS A 10 38.49 -18.96 -27.60
C HIS A 10 38.43 -19.04 -26.07
N HIS A 11 37.46 -19.77 -25.50
CA HIS A 11 37.37 -19.95 -24.06
C HIS A 11 38.50 -20.82 -23.49
N GLN A 12 39.01 -21.75 -24.31
CA GLN A 12 40.19 -22.57 -24.00
C GLN A 12 41.47 -21.72 -24.04
N GLN A 13 41.71 -20.98 -25.14
CA GLN A 13 42.84 -20.04 -25.24
C GLN A 13 42.85 -18.98 -24.13
N ALA A 14 41.69 -18.46 -23.73
CA ALA A 14 41.57 -17.51 -22.61
C ALA A 14 41.87 -18.16 -21.25
N SER A 15 41.68 -19.48 -21.11
CA SER A 15 42.07 -20.24 -19.92
C SER A 15 43.59 -20.43 -19.87
N ASP A 16 44.21 -20.78 -21.00
CA ASP A 16 45.65 -21.04 -21.09
C ASP A 16 46.47 -19.76 -20.83
N VAL A 17 46.02 -18.62 -21.38
CA VAL A 17 46.66 -17.31 -21.15
C VAL A 17 46.54 -16.84 -19.69
N MET A 18 45.41 -17.07 -19.02
CA MET A 18 45.30 -16.78 -17.57
C MET A 18 46.03 -17.80 -16.69
N GLY A 19 46.34 -18.99 -17.19
CA GLY A 19 47.18 -19.98 -16.50
C GLY A 19 48.63 -19.49 -16.34
N TYR A 20 49.23 -18.96 -17.41
CA TYR A 20 50.60 -18.43 -17.37
C TYR A 20 50.72 -17.11 -16.61
N ALA A 21 49.77 -16.18 -16.78
CA ALA A 21 49.87 -14.81 -16.26
C ALA A 21 49.79 -14.67 -14.72
N MET A 22 49.64 -15.76 -13.97
CA MET A 22 49.45 -15.77 -12.50
C MET A 22 50.42 -16.71 -11.75
N GLY A 23 51.38 -17.33 -12.44
CA GLY A 23 52.22 -18.40 -11.88
C GLY A 23 53.67 -18.04 -11.56
N GLU A 24 54.40 -17.43 -12.50
CA GLU A 24 55.87 -17.59 -12.56
C GLU A 24 56.69 -16.46 -11.92
N GLU A 25 56.23 -15.20 -11.95
CA GLU A 25 57.05 -14.05 -11.50
C GLU A 25 57.29 -13.98 -9.97
N SER A 26 56.46 -14.64 -9.15
CA SER A 26 56.56 -14.53 -7.68
C SER A 26 57.47 -15.57 -7.00
N MET A 27 57.86 -16.66 -7.69
CA MET A 27 58.56 -17.79 -7.04
C MET A 27 60.07 -17.76 -7.27
N TYR A 28 60.54 -17.37 -8.47
CA TYR A 28 61.98 -17.32 -8.79
C TYR A 28 62.76 -16.21 -8.07
N ALA A 29 62.09 -15.17 -7.58
CA ALA A 29 62.74 -14.02 -6.93
C ALA A 29 63.27 -14.31 -5.51
N GLN A 30 62.84 -15.40 -4.86
CA GLN A 30 63.13 -15.63 -3.44
C GLN A 30 64.21 -16.69 -3.19
N ASP A 31 64.28 -17.75 -4.00
CA ASP A 31 65.30 -18.81 -3.82
C ASP A 31 66.72 -18.37 -4.26
N GLN A 32 66.83 -17.42 -5.19
CA GLN A 32 68.13 -16.88 -5.61
C GLN A 32 68.88 -16.09 -4.50
N ALA A 33 68.17 -15.67 -3.45
CA ALA A 33 68.75 -14.90 -2.35
C ALA A 33 69.39 -15.74 -1.23
N LEU A 34 69.11 -17.05 -1.16
CA LEU A 34 69.56 -17.93 -0.06
C LEU A 34 70.79 -18.80 -0.40
N ALA A 35 71.18 -18.87 -1.67
CA ALA A 35 72.26 -19.77 -2.13
C ALA A 35 73.70 -19.20 -2.04
N GLN A 36 73.90 -17.96 -1.58
CA GLN A 36 75.22 -17.29 -1.60
C GLN A 36 75.91 -17.15 -0.22
N ALA A 37 75.45 -17.86 0.81
CA ALA A 37 75.88 -17.61 2.20
C ALA A 37 76.35 -18.87 2.98
N SER A 38 77.14 -19.77 2.37
CA SER A 38 77.94 -20.76 3.09
C SER A 38 79.09 -21.35 2.26
N ALA A 39 80.31 -20.89 2.52
CA ALA A 39 81.55 -21.56 2.10
C ALA A 39 82.70 -21.21 3.07
N PRO A 40 83.30 -22.19 3.78
CA PRO A 40 84.52 -21.96 4.54
C PRO A 40 85.75 -22.03 3.63
N ALA A 41 86.75 -21.19 3.87
CA ALA A 41 88.00 -21.21 3.12
C ALA A 41 89.04 -22.15 3.76
N SER A 42 89.70 -22.98 2.95
CA SER A 42 90.97 -23.60 3.32
C SER A 42 91.88 -23.76 2.11
N THR A 43 93.17 -23.53 2.35
CA THR A 43 94.27 -23.28 1.42
C THR A 43 94.82 -24.48 0.65
N ALA A 44 95.37 -24.17 -0.53
CA ALA A 44 96.54 -24.77 -1.20
C ALA A 44 96.43 -26.15 -1.86
N GLY A 45 97.09 -26.28 -3.02
CA GLY A 45 97.18 -27.47 -3.86
C GLY A 45 97.60 -27.07 -5.29
N ASP A 46 98.85 -27.34 -5.65
CA ASP A 46 99.51 -26.81 -6.85
C ASP A 46 99.14 -27.51 -8.18
N GLU A 47 99.47 -26.78 -9.26
CA GLU A 47 100.03 -27.29 -10.53
C GLU A 47 99.18 -27.92 -11.67
N ASN A 48 99.64 -27.56 -12.88
CA ASN A 48 99.66 -28.30 -14.14
C ASN A 48 98.36 -28.49 -14.97
N THR A 49 98.06 -27.51 -15.82
CA THR A 49 97.12 -27.64 -16.95
C THR A 49 97.70 -28.48 -18.10
N GLY A 50 97.67 -29.81 -17.96
CA GLY A 50 97.99 -30.74 -19.04
C GLY A 50 96.87 -30.84 -20.08
N ALA A 51 97.19 -30.71 -21.37
CA ALA A 51 96.22 -30.81 -22.45
C ALA A 51 95.84 -32.27 -22.75
N MET A 52 94.55 -32.53 -22.98
CA MET A 52 94.02 -33.80 -23.49
C MET A 52 94.47 -34.07 -24.93
N PRO A 53 95.12 -35.19 -25.25
CA PRO A 53 95.23 -35.70 -26.61
C PRO A 53 94.07 -36.66 -26.93
N ASP A 54 93.35 -36.36 -28.01
CA ASP A 54 92.49 -37.35 -28.69
C ASP A 54 93.33 -38.60 -29.01
N SER A 55 92.85 -39.76 -28.58
CA SER A 55 93.50 -41.05 -28.77
C SER A 55 92.53 -42.08 -29.33
N SER A 56 91.87 -41.71 -30.42
CA SER A 56 91.24 -42.65 -31.36
C SER A 56 92.21 -43.77 -31.78
N ILE A 57 92.09 -44.98 -31.19
CA ILE A 57 92.93 -46.15 -31.54
C ILE A 57 92.29 -46.92 -32.72
N PRO A 58 92.95 -47.01 -33.89
CA PRO A 58 92.41 -47.71 -35.05
C PRO A 58 92.70 -49.22 -35.03
N LEU A 59 91.81 -50.01 -35.65
CA LEU A 59 91.96 -51.45 -35.88
C LEU A 59 93.06 -51.76 -36.91
N GLY A 60 94.32 -51.75 -36.46
CA GLY A 60 95.51 -52.02 -37.29
C GLY A 60 95.85 -53.51 -37.43
N TYR A 61 95.20 -54.22 -38.36
CA TYR A 61 95.64 -55.56 -38.78
C TYR A 61 97.07 -55.50 -39.37
N ARG A 62 98.07 -56.00 -38.63
CA ARG A 62 99.45 -56.11 -39.14
C ARG A 62 99.83 -57.56 -39.43
N GLN A 63 99.58 -57.99 -40.66
CA GLN A 63 100.18 -59.21 -41.21
C GLN A 63 101.70 -59.04 -41.29
N ASN A 64 102.45 -59.84 -40.52
CA ASN A 64 103.89 -60.04 -40.69
C ASN A 64 104.14 -61.55 -40.71
N ALA A 65 104.17 -62.15 -41.90
CA ALA A 65 104.58 -63.54 -42.05
C ALA A 65 106.12 -63.62 -42.15
N PRO A 66 106.82 -64.31 -41.23
CA PRO A 66 108.20 -64.71 -41.47
C PRO A 66 108.21 -65.82 -42.52
N LYS A 67 109.13 -65.73 -43.49
CA LYS A 67 109.33 -66.80 -44.47
C LYS A 67 110.03 -67.99 -43.84
N THR A 68 109.68 -69.18 -44.31
CA THR A 68 110.40 -70.43 -44.01
C THR A 68 111.78 -70.40 -44.65
N ASP A 69 112.84 -70.47 -43.84
CA ASP A 69 114.21 -70.79 -44.28
C ASP A 69 115.02 -71.32 -43.09
N GLN A 70 114.76 -72.58 -42.70
CA GLN A 70 115.75 -73.42 -42.00
C GLN A 70 115.33 -74.89 -42.02
N GLN A 71 115.84 -75.62 -43.00
CA GLN A 71 116.01 -77.07 -42.91
C GLN A 71 117.32 -77.38 -42.17
N ASP A 72 117.52 -78.64 -41.80
CA ASP A 72 118.80 -79.24 -41.40
C ASP A 72 119.48 -78.72 -40.12
N ALA A 73 118.80 -78.90 -38.97
CA ALA A 73 119.42 -78.90 -37.63
C ALA A 73 118.94 -80.07 -36.73
N ALA A 74 118.40 -81.14 -37.32
CA ALA A 74 117.67 -82.19 -36.60
C ALA A 74 118.53 -83.40 -36.18
N ALA A 75 119.59 -83.21 -35.36
CA ALA A 75 120.39 -84.34 -34.88
C ALA A 75 121.19 -84.21 -33.55
N GLU A 76 121.22 -83.10 -32.79
CA GLU A 76 122.17 -83.02 -31.65
C GLU A 76 121.76 -82.24 -30.37
N HIS A 77 120.55 -82.49 -29.83
CA HIS A 77 120.16 -82.01 -28.48
C HIS A 77 119.51 -83.09 -27.59
N ALA A 78 120.14 -84.27 -27.51
CA ALA A 78 119.88 -85.22 -26.42
C ALA A 78 120.82 -84.92 -25.24
N LYS A 79 120.27 -84.80 -24.03
CA LYS A 79 120.97 -84.40 -22.77
C LYS A 79 121.51 -82.96 -22.75
N GLN A 80 120.62 -81.98 -22.72
CA GLN A 80 120.88 -80.82 -21.85
C GLN A 80 120.74 -81.28 -20.39
N PRO A 81 121.61 -80.83 -19.45
CA PRO A 81 121.39 -81.05 -18.03
C PRO A 81 120.14 -80.28 -17.57
N ALA A 82 119.45 -80.76 -16.54
CA ALA A 82 118.29 -80.07 -16.00
C ALA A 82 118.68 -78.65 -15.56
N GLN A 83 118.11 -77.64 -16.23
CA GLN A 83 118.27 -76.24 -15.83
C GLN A 83 117.67 -76.09 -14.44
N GLN A 84 118.53 -75.83 -13.45
CA GLN A 84 118.09 -75.51 -12.11
C GLN A 84 117.49 -74.11 -12.13
N LEU A 85 116.19 -74.02 -11.85
CA LEU A 85 115.48 -72.75 -11.71
C LEU A 85 116.23 -71.85 -10.74
N THR A 86 116.37 -70.57 -11.07
CA THR A 86 117.02 -69.61 -10.19
C THR A 86 116.22 -69.44 -8.89
N SER A 87 116.86 -69.04 -7.80
CA SER A 87 116.15 -68.81 -6.53
C SER A 87 115.08 -67.72 -6.64
N GLU A 88 115.24 -66.80 -7.58
CA GLU A 88 114.27 -65.76 -7.91
C GLU A 88 113.08 -66.36 -8.67
N GLU A 89 113.31 -67.14 -9.73
CA GLU A 89 112.26 -67.91 -10.42
C GLU A 89 111.44 -68.80 -9.48
N VAL A 90 112.08 -69.46 -8.51
CA VAL A 90 111.38 -70.30 -7.50
C VAL A 90 110.50 -69.45 -6.57
N ILE A 91 110.93 -68.23 -6.20
CA ILE A 91 110.11 -67.30 -5.42
C ILE A 91 108.94 -66.79 -6.26
N GLU A 92 109.16 -66.41 -7.52
CA GLU A 92 108.10 -65.95 -8.42
C GLU A 92 107.09 -67.06 -8.72
N LEU A 93 107.54 -68.30 -8.97
CA LEU A 93 106.66 -69.46 -9.16
C LEU A 93 105.88 -69.82 -7.89
N THR A 94 106.45 -69.57 -6.71
CA THR A 94 105.74 -69.75 -5.43
C THR A 94 104.69 -68.65 -5.21
N ALA A 95 104.97 -67.40 -5.59
CA ALA A 95 103.98 -66.32 -5.57
C ALA A 95 102.86 -66.57 -6.58
N PHE A 96 103.23 -66.98 -7.80
CA PHE A 96 102.31 -67.35 -8.87
C PHE A 96 101.38 -68.50 -8.46
N ALA A 97 101.91 -69.55 -7.82
CA ALA A 97 101.12 -70.66 -7.31
C ALA A 97 100.12 -70.24 -6.22
N ARG A 98 100.44 -69.22 -5.41
CA ARG A 98 99.48 -68.63 -4.45
C ARG A 98 98.40 -67.80 -5.16
N GLY A 99 98.76 -67.00 -6.15
CA GLY A 99 97.80 -66.25 -6.96
C GLY A 99 96.83 -67.18 -7.70
N LYS A 100 97.34 -68.28 -8.28
CA LYS A 100 96.52 -69.38 -8.82
C LYS A 100 95.56 -69.94 -7.77
N ALA A 101 96.06 -70.29 -6.58
CA ALA A 101 95.22 -70.87 -5.53
C ALA A 101 94.12 -69.89 -5.08
N LYS A 102 94.42 -68.60 -4.97
CA LYS A 102 93.45 -67.54 -4.66
C LYS A 102 92.39 -67.40 -5.76
N ILE A 103 92.76 -67.50 -7.03
CA ILE A 103 91.81 -67.51 -8.16
C ILE A 103 90.90 -68.75 -8.09
N GLU A 104 91.46 -69.93 -7.78
CA GLU A 104 90.67 -71.17 -7.66
C GLU A 104 89.74 -71.15 -6.42
N GLU A 105 90.16 -70.50 -5.32
CA GLU A 105 89.34 -70.21 -4.15
C GLU A 105 88.20 -69.22 -4.45
N GLN A 106 88.49 -68.12 -5.16
CA GLN A 106 87.48 -67.14 -5.60
C GLN A 106 86.46 -67.75 -6.56
N ILE A 107 86.89 -68.64 -7.48
CA ILE A 107 85.99 -69.41 -8.34
C ILE A 107 85.09 -70.33 -7.52
N ALA A 108 85.66 -71.09 -6.57
CA ALA A 108 84.87 -72.00 -5.73
C ALA A 108 83.81 -71.24 -4.90
N LEU A 109 84.18 -70.09 -4.33
CA LEU A 109 83.26 -69.20 -3.61
C LEU A 109 82.14 -68.65 -4.50
N LEU A 110 82.46 -68.25 -5.74
CA LEU A 110 81.45 -67.79 -6.71
C LEU A 110 80.55 -68.92 -7.24
N GLU A 111 81.01 -70.17 -7.21
CA GLU A 111 80.20 -71.36 -7.56
C GLU A 111 79.41 -71.93 -6.36
N GLU A 112 79.78 -71.60 -5.12
CA GLU A 112 79.03 -71.95 -3.89
C GLU A 112 77.87 -70.97 -3.61
N ILE A 113 78.01 -69.70 -4.00
CA ILE A 113 76.93 -68.71 -3.90
C ILE A 113 75.79 -69.11 -4.87
N LYS A 114 74.61 -69.44 -4.30
CA LYS A 114 73.36 -69.67 -5.06
C LYS A 114 73.13 -68.50 -6.03
N GLU A 115 72.80 -68.83 -7.28
CA GLU A 115 72.29 -67.85 -8.24
C GLU A 115 71.10 -67.10 -7.63
N ILE A 116 71.23 -65.77 -7.51
CA ILE A 116 70.19 -64.93 -6.91
C ILE A 116 69.19 -64.59 -8.00
N ASP A 117 68.01 -65.20 -7.91
CA ASP A 117 66.82 -64.75 -8.62
C ASP A 117 66.36 -63.42 -7.99
N ALA A 118 66.46 -62.32 -8.75
CA ALA A 118 66.06 -60.99 -8.30
C ALA A 118 64.53 -60.82 -8.14
N PHE A 119 63.75 -61.86 -8.43
CA PHE A 119 62.29 -61.90 -8.29
C PHE A 119 61.81 -62.94 -7.27
N GLU A 120 62.72 -63.69 -6.62
CA GLU A 120 62.39 -64.66 -5.57
C GLU A 120 61.81 -63.93 -4.34
N GLY A 121 60.62 -64.36 -3.91
CA GLY A 121 59.94 -63.79 -2.73
C GLY A 121 59.01 -62.60 -2.99
N PHE A 122 58.78 -62.18 -4.24
CA PHE A 122 57.86 -61.06 -4.50
C PHE A 122 56.42 -61.30 -4.02
N GLU A 123 55.96 -60.44 -3.10
CA GLU A 123 54.55 -60.27 -2.75
C GLU A 123 54.01 -58.90 -3.23
N SER A 124 52.80 -58.91 -3.81
CA SER A 124 52.01 -57.71 -4.10
C SER A 124 51.33 -57.20 -2.82
N MET A 125 51.18 -55.87 -2.67
CA MET A 125 50.70 -55.25 -1.42
C MET A 125 49.16 -55.27 -1.27
N GLU A 126 48.49 -56.35 -1.69
CA GLU A 126 47.03 -56.55 -1.59
C GLU A 126 46.53 -56.82 -0.15
N GLY A 127 46.76 -55.88 0.77
CA GLY A 127 46.27 -55.98 2.15
C GLY A 127 46.29 -54.68 2.96
N GLY A 128 46.45 -53.52 2.31
CA GLY A 128 46.51 -52.24 3.00
C GLY A 128 47.84 -52.00 3.72
N SER A 129 47.86 -51.09 4.70
CA SER A 129 49.07 -50.73 5.45
C SER A 129 49.75 -51.91 6.19
N ALA A 130 49.03 -53.01 6.44
CA ALA A 130 49.62 -54.21 7.03
C ALA A 130 50.41 -55.05 6.00
N ALA A 131 50.01 -55.02 4.72
CA ALA A 131 50.75 -55.66 3.65
C ALA A 131 52.07 -54.93 3.32
N ILE A 132 52.15 -53.61 3.53
CA ILE A 132 53.42 -52.86 3.41
C ILE A 132 54.44 -53.40 4.42
N ALA A 133 54.09 -53.40 5.71
CA ALA A 133 55.00 -53.84 6.76
C ALA A 133 55.44 -55.30 6.57
N LYS A 134 54.55 -56.16 6.07
CA LYS A 134 54.90 -57.54 5.70
C LYS A 134 55.80 -57.59 4.45
N ALA A 135 55.56 -56.77 3.43
CA ALA A 135 56.39 -56.75 2.23
C ALA A 135 57.81 -56.21 2.49
N GLU A 136 57.96 -55.25 3.42
CA GLU A 136 59.27 -54.79 3.92
C GLU A 136 60.01 -55.88 4.71
N GLU A 137 59.29 -56.77 5.41
CA GLU A 137 59.86 -57.94 6.11
C GLU A 137 60.13 -59.14 5.17
N VAL A 138 59.46 -59.21 4.01
CA VAL A 138 59.52 -60.33 3.06
C VAL A 138 60.62 -60.17 2.00
N CYS A 139 61.04 -58.94 1.67
CA CYS A 139 62.16 -58.75 0.73
C CYS A 139 63.44 -59.40 1.31
N PRO A 140 64.03 -60.42 0.66
CA PRO A 140 65.12 -61.20 1.25
C PRO A 140 66.47 -60.48 1.25
N TYR A 141 66.58 -59.33 0.57
CA TYR A 141 67.84 -58.62 0.34
C TYR A 141 67.68 -57.12 0.56
N THR A 142 68.43 -56.55 1.51
CA THR A 142 68.46 -55.09 1.70
C THR A 142 69.37 -54.42 0.67
N ARG A 143 69.20 -53.11 0.47
CA ARG A 143 70.09 -52.32 -0.39
C ARG A 143 71.55 -52.45 0.08
N GLU A 144 71.73 -52.43 1.39
CA GLU A 144 72.99 -52.56 2.10
C GLU A 144 73.67 -53.92 1.84
N ASP A 145 72.90 -55.00 1.65
CA ASP A 145 73.45 -56.32 1.25
C ASP A 145 73.97 -56.31 -0.19
N VAL A 146 73.24 -55.68 -1.12
CA VAL A 146 73.66 -55.57 -2.52
C VAL A 146 74.92 -54.71 -2.65
N GLU A 147 74.99 -53.57 -1.95
CA GLU A 147 76.17 -52.71 -1.92
C GLU A 147 77.40 -53.44 -1.33
N GLN A 148 77.22 -54.29 -0.31
CA GLN A 148 78.29 -55.15 0.21
C GLN A 148 78.76 -56.20 -0.81
N TRP A 149 77.85 -56.83 -1.56
CA TRP A 149 78.20 -57.82 -2.58
C TRP A 149 78.87 -57.20 -3.81
N GLN A 150 78.48 -55.99 -4.20
CA GLN A 150 79.19 -55.21 -5.22
C GLN A 150 80.64 -54.92 -4.78
N GLN A 151 80.84 -54.41 -3.56
CA GLN A 151 82.18 -54.15 -3.00
C GLN A 151 83.05 -55.42 -2.91
N ALA A 152 82.46 -56.56 -2.53
CA ALA A 152 83.15 -57.85 -2.50
C ALA A 152 83.55 -58.33 -3.91
N ARG A 153 82.67 -58.15 -4.91
CA ARG A 153 82.90 -58.50 -6.31
C ARG A 153 83.96 -57.58 -6.96
N GLU A 154 83.96 -56.28 -6.66
CA GLU A 154 85.01 -55.35 -7.07
C GLU A 154 86.37 -55.69 -6.44
N ALA A 155 86.41 -56.16 -5.18
CA ALA A 155 87.64 -56.62 -4.55
C ALA A 155 88.23 -57.83 -5.29
N MET A 156 87.41 -58.79 -5.70
CA MET A 156 87.84 -59.94 -6.50
C MET A 156 88.31 -59.53 -7.91
N GLU A 157 87.63 -58.58 -8.56
CA GLU A 157 88.06 -58.07 -9.88
C GLU A 157 89.41 -57.33 -9.78
N ARG A 158 89.60 -56.46 -8.78
CA ARG A 158 90.87 -55.78 -8.53
C ARG A 158 92.02 -56.75 -8.21
N ASP A 159 91.73 -57.85 -7.51
CA ASP A 159 92.69 -58.94 -7.28
C ASP A 159 93.06 -59.67 -8.58
N ALA A 160 92.06 -59.97 -9.43
CA ALA A 160 92.27 -60.64 -10.71
C ALA A 160 93.05 -59.78 -11.71
N ASP A 161 92.73 -58.49 -11.82
CA ASP A 161 93.43 -57.51 -12.66
C ASP A 161 94.90 -57.34 -12.21
N ALA A 162 95.15 -57.30 -10.89
CA ALA A 162 96.51 -57.21 -10.36
C ALA A 162 97.36 -58.43 -10.74
N PHE A 163 96.78 -59.64 -10.64
CA PHE A 163 97.42 -60.88 -11.10
C PHE A 163 97.63 -60.91 -12.62
N GLN A 164 96.66 -60.42 -13.40
CA GLN A 164 96.76 -60.35 -14.86
C GLN A 164 97.82 -59.34 -15.33
N ALA A 165 97.98 -58.22 -14.64
CA ALA A 165 98.95 -57.18 -14.99
C ALA A 165 100.39 -57.55 -14.59
N HIS A 166 100.59 -58.03 -13.36
CA HIS A 166 101.92 -58.32 -12.81
C HIS A 166 102.37 -59.77 -13.09
N ASP A 167 101.62 -60.75 -12.59
CA ASP A 167 102.06 -62.14 -12.51
C ASP A 167 102.00 -62.85 -13.87
N MET A 168 100.94 -62.62 -14.66
CA MET A 168 100.87 -63.17 -16.03
C MET A 168 101.90 -62.55 -16.99
N SER A 169 102.41 -61.35 -16.71
CA SER A 169 103.51 -60.75 -17.47
C SER A 169 104.83 -61.49 -17.20
N LYS A 170 105.16 -61.70 -15.92
CA LYS A 170 106.33 -62.48 -15.48
C LYS A 170 106.27 -63.93 -15.95
N LEU A 171 105.09 -64.56 -15.86
CA LEU A 171 104.88 -65.92 -16.33
C LEU A 171 105.19 -66.08 -17.82
N ARG A 172 104.87 -65.10 -18.67
CA ARG A 172 105.19 -65.16 -20.12
C ARG A 172 106.70 -65.23 -20.38
N SER A 173 107.53 -64.58 -19.57
CA SER A 173 109.00 -64.73 -19.64
C SER A 173 109.50 -66.12 -19.19
N LEU A 174 108.78 -66.79 -18.28
CA LEU A 174 109.12 -68.14 -17.78
C LEU A 174 108.44 -69.28 -18.55
N ALA A 175 107.52 -68.96 -19.48
CA ALA A 175 106.55 -69.91 -20.03
C ALA A 175 107.16 -70.99 -20.94
N THR A 176 108.38 -70.82 -21.46
CA THR A 176 109.04 -71.77 -22.39
C THR A 176 109.10 -73.20 -21.84
N ASN A 177 109.23 -73.37 -20.52
CA ASN A 177 109.27 -74.66 -19.83
C ASN A 177 107.99 -74.97 -19.01
N LEU A 178 106.99 -74.07 -18.98
CA LEU A 178 105.86 -74.12 -18.04
C LEU A 178 104.47 -73.90 -18.70
N VAL A 179 104.38 -74.10 -20.01
CA VAL A 179 103.17 -73.86 -20.84
C VAL A 179 101.89 -74.46 -20.24
N GLU A 180 101.92 -75.69 -19.73
CA GLU A 180 100.72 -76.35 -19.17
C GLU A 180 100.18 -75.64 -17.93
N LEU A 181 101.05 -75.21 -17.02
CA LEU A 181 100.65 -74.46 -15.82
C LEU A 181 100.05 -73.11 -16.22
N ALA A 182 100.70 -72.43 -17.18
CA ALA A 182 100.26 -71.13 -17.69
C ALA A 182 98.89 -71.17 -18.41
N LEU A 183 98.63 -72.23 -19.17
CA LEU A 183 97.32 -72.45 -19.80
C LEU A 183 96.24 -72.76 -18.76
N LYS A 184 96.54 -73.57 -17.74
CA LYS A 184 95.61 -73.85 -16.64
C LYS A 184 95.24 -72.60 -15.85
N THR A 185 96.21 -71.74 -15.53
CA THR A 185 95.93 -70.47 -14.85
C THR A 185 95.19 -69.46 -15.72
N LEU A 186 95.50 -69.38 -17.02
CA LEU A 186 94.78 -68.50 -17.92
C LEU A 186 93.31 -68.94 -18.03
N TYR A 187 93.05 -70.24 -18.16
CA TYR A 187 91.69 -70.78 -18.15
C TYR A 187 90.92 -70.49 -16.85
N SER A 188 91.57 -70.65 -15.68
CA SER A 188 90.94 -70.28 -14.40
C SER A 188 90.69 -68.78 -14.29
N LEU A 189 91.62 -67.93 -14.73
CA LEU A 189 91.45 -66.47 -14.76
C LEU A 189 90.30 -66.04 -15.69
N ASP A 190 90.24 -66.59 -16.91
CA ASP A 190 89.16 -66.33 -17.86
C ASP A 190 87.81 -66.79 -17.28
N LYS A 191 87.76 -67.96 -16.63
CA LYS A 191 86.56 -68.44 -15.91
C LYS A 191 86.16 -67.48 -14.78
N LEU A 192 87.11 -67.02 -13.96
CA LEU A 192 86.86 -66.05 -12.89
C LEU A 192 86.29 -64.74 -13.45
N LEU A 193 86.88 -64.18 -14.51
CA LEU A 193 86.39 -62.96 -15.15
C LEU A 193 85.00 -63.13 -15.78
N ILE A 194 84.69 -64.30 -16.34
CA ILE A 194 83.34 -64.62 -16.82
C ILE A 194 82.34 -64.68 -15.65
N LEU A 195 82.69 -65.36 -14.56
CA LEU A 195 81.85 -65.43 -13.35
C LEU A 195 81.64 -64.04 -12.70
N LEU A 196 82.69 -63.22 -12.61
CA LEU A 196 82.63 -61.86 -12.05
C LEU A 196 81.79 -60.92 -12.90
N ARG A 197 81.81 -61.05 -14.24
CA ARG A 197 80.94 -60.27 -15.16
C ARG A 197 79.50 -60.74 -15.12
N SER A 198 79.28 -62.06 -15.10
CA SER A 198 77.96 -62.65 -14.88
C SER A 198 77.36 -62.11 -13.57
N ARG A 199 78.10 -62.26 -12.46
CA ARG A 199 77.68 -61.78 -11.13
C ARG A 199 77.45 -60.28 -11.06
N GLN A 200 78.21 -59.45 -11.78
CA GLN A 200 77.92 -58.01 -11.92
C GLN A 200 76.52 -57.80 -12.49
N SER A 201 76.17 -58.45 -13.61
CA SER A 201 74.85 -58.29 -14.24
C SER A 201 73.68 -58.68 -13.33
N TYR A 202 73.83 -59.71 -12.49
CA TYR A 202 72.81 -60.05 -11.48
C TYR A 202 72.76 -59.03 -10.34
N LEU A 203 73.91 -58.51 -9.89
CA LEU A 203 73.96 -57.49 -8.83
C LEU A 203 73.44 -56.12 -9.31
N ASP A 204 73.58 -55.79 -10.59
CA ASP A 204 73.02 -54.58 -11.20
C ASP A 204 71.49 -54.65 -11.22
N VAL A 205 70.93 -55.76 -11.75
CA VAL A 205 69.48 -56.05 -11.69
C VAL A 205 68.99 -55.98 -10.24
N LEU A 206 69.71 -56.59 -9.30
CA LEU A 206 69.31 -56.65 -7.89
C LEU A 206 69.41 -55.29 -7.18
N ALA A 207 70.35 -54.43 -7.55
CA ALA A 207 70.47 -53.08 -7.00
C ALA A 207 69.30 -52.19 -7.45
N VAL A 208 68.98 -52.22 -8.75
CA VAL A 208 67.82 -51.50 -9.31
C VAL A 208 66.50 -52.06 -8.75
N ARG A 209 66.41 -53.38 -8.58
CA ARG A 209 65.31 -54.07 -7.91
C ARG A 209 65.10 -53.57 -6.48
N ALA A 210 66.16 -53.54 -5.67
CA ALA A 210 66.10 -53.08 -4.28
C ALA A 210 65.70 -51.59 -4.19
N GLU A 211 66.17 -50.74 -5.11
CA GLU A 211 65.68 -49.36 -5.18
C GLU A 211 64.19 -49.32 -5.56
N TRP A 212 63.71 -50.07 -6.56
CA TRP A 212 62.29 -50.10 -6.89
C TRP A 212 61.42 -50.50 -5.69
N GLU A 213 61.81 -51.54 -4.94
CA GLU A 213 61.07 -51.97 -3.75
C GLU A 213 61.06 -50.89 -2.65
N GLN A 214 62.17 -50.21 -2.42
CA GLN A 214 62.26 -49.07 -1.51
C GLN A 214 61.36 -47.90 -1.97
N ARG A 215 61.38 -47.53 -3.26
CA ARG A 215 60.51 -46.47 -3.82
C ARG A 215 59.03 -46.87 -3.77
N ARG A 216 58.70 -48.14 -4.05
CA ARG A 216 57.35 -48.71 -3.94
C ARG A 216 56.81 -48.60 -2.52
N SER A 217 57.56 -49.07 -1.51
CA SER A 217 57.09 -49.03 -0.12
C SER A 217 56.85 -47.60 0.36
N ILE A 218 57.81 -46.69 0.12
CA ILE A 218 57.67 -45.27 0.46
C ILE A 218 56.42 -44.65 -0.20
N SER A 219 56.17 -44.97 -1.47
CA SER A 219 55.01 -44.48 -2.22
C SER A 219 53.69 -45.01 -1.65
N TRP A 220 53.64 -46.29 -1.27
CA TRP A 220 52.46 -46.90 -0.63
C TRP A 220 52.20 -46.35 0.77
N ALA A 221 53.24 -46.18 1.59
CA ALA A 221 53.12 -45.60 2.93
C ALA A 221 52.59 -44.16 2.87
N GLN A 222 53.07 -43.37 1.90
CA GLN A 222 52.55 -42.03 1.62
C GLN A 222 51.09 -42.09 1.12
N TYR A 223 50.74 -43.02 0.23
CA TYR A 223 49.36 -43.19 -0.25
C TYR A 223 48.35 -43.38 0.90
N TYR A 224 48.56 -44.32 1.81
CA TYR A 224 47.62 -44.54 2.92
C TYR A 224 47.60 -43.37 3.91
N ALA A 225 48.73 -42.68 4.12
CA ALA A 225 48.77 -41.47 4.93
C ALA A 225 47.91 -40.35 4.31
N LEU A 226 48.03 -40.11 2.99
CA LEU A 226 47.21 -39.14 2.26
C LEU A 226 45.74 -39.56 2.21
N GLN A 227 45.44 -40.83 1.95
CA GLN A 227 44.08 -41.36 1.96
C GLN A 227 43.40 -41.12 3.31
N ARG A 228 44.10 -41.37 4.42
CA ARG A 228 43.61 -41.09 5.79
C ARG A 228 43.38 -39.60 6.02
N GLU A 229 44.32 -38.74 5.63
CA GLU A 229 44.17 -37.28 5.76
C GLU A 229 42.99 -36.74 4.94
N VAL A 230 42.75 -37.25 3.73
CA VAL A 230 41.57 -36.91 2.92
C VAL A 230 40.27 -37.33 3.62
N HIS A 231 40.19 -38.56 4.15
CA HIS A 231 38.97 -39.04 4.83
C HIS A 231 38.68 -38.23 6.10
N GLU A 232 39.71 -37.87 6.86
CA GLU A 232 39.57 -37.03 8.06
C GLU A 232 39.12 -35.61 7.69
N LEU A 233 39.76 -34.97 6.70
CA LEU A 233 39.39 -33.64 6.21
C LEU A 233 37.92 -33.58 5.73
N VAL A 234 37.47 -34.60 4.98
CA VAL A 234 36.07 -34.75 4.55
C VAL A 234 35.13 -34.94 5.74
N ARG A 235 35.54 -35.72 6.76
CA ARG A 235 34.70 -36.07 7.90
C ARG A 235 34.50 -34.93 8.90
N THR A 236 35.53 -34.16 9.23
CA THR A 236 35.48 -33.21 10.36
C THR A 236 35.50 -31.73 9.98
N LYS A 237 35.89 -31.37 8.75
CA LYS A 237 36.04 -29.94 8.36
C LYS A 237 35.32 -29.55 7.06
N ALA A 238 35.27 -30.43 6.06
CA ALA A 238 34.68 -30.07 4.76
C ALA A 238 33.14 -30.00 4.77
N GLN A 239 32.48 -30.63 5.74
CA GLN A 239 31.02 -30.61 5.88
C GLN A 239 30.51 -29.23 6.32
N TRP A 240 29.56 -28.67 5.58
CA TRP A 240 28.96 -27.36 5.87
C TRP A 240 27.76 -27.51 6.80
N LEU A 241 27.94 -27.17 8.09
CA LEU A 241 27.01 -27.51 9.17
C LEU A 241 25.93 -26.44 9.49
N GLY A 242 25.52 -25.58 8.53
CA GLY A 242 24.45 -24.58 8.71
C GLY A 242 24.69 -23.48 9.77
N HIS A 243 25.82 -23.54 10.48
CA HIS A 243 26.35 -22.57 11.43
C HIS A 243 25.48 -22.22 12.65
N ALA A 244 24.59 -23.12 13.08
CA ALA A 244 23.90 -23.01 14.38
C ALA A 244 24.75 -23.56 15.55
N GLU A 245 25.33 -24.75 15.39
CA GLU A 245 25.92 -25.52 16.50
C GLU A 245 27.45 -25.36 16.62
N VAL A 246 28.14 -25.20 15.47
CA VAL A 246 29.61 -25.02 15.38
C VAL A 246 30.15 -23.92 16.30
N ALA A 247 29.37 -22.85 16.50
CA ALA A 247 29.75 -21.69 17.29
C ALA A 247 29.66 -21.90 18.82
N GLU A 248 28.96 -22.94 19.30
CA GLU A 248 28.93 -23.28 20.74
C GLU A 248 29.91 -24.40 21.11
N HIS A 249 30.23 -25.30 20.18
CA HIS A 249 31.21 -26.37 20.42
C HIS A 249 32.66 -25.88 20.32
N THR A 250 33.08 -25.36 19.16
CA THR A 250 34.50 -25.10 18.86
C THR A 250 35.17 -24.08 19.80
N PHE A 251 34.42 -23.10 20.30
CA PHE A 251 34.97 -22.06 21.18
C PHE A 251 34.95 -22.44 22.67
N ARG A 252 34.26 -23.53 23.06
CA ARG A 252 34.04 -23.87 24.47
C ARG A 252 35.07 -24.86 25.02
N GLU A 253 35.50 -25.82 24.21
CA GLU A 253 36.42 -26.88 24.64
C GLU A 253 37.84 -26.33 24.89
N GLY A 254 38.28 -25.30 24.15
CA GLY A 254 39.58 -24.65 24.33
C GLY A 254 39.72 -23.72 25.56
N SER A 255 38.72 -23.63 26.45
CA SER A 255 38.71 -22.63 27.54
C SER A 255 38.23 -23.15 28.91
N GLN A 256 38.14 -24.48 29.11
CA GLN A 256 37.83 -25.08 30.42
C GLN A 256 39.01 -25.85 31.06
N GLY A 257 40.22 -25.74 30.50
CA GLY A 257 41.44 -26.30 31.07
C GLY A 257 42.15 -25.34 32.04
N SER A 258 42.39 -25.82 33.26
CA SER A 258 43.27 -25.24 34.31
C SER A 258 43.10 -23.75 34.68
N ILE A 259 42.19 -23.48 35.61
CA ILE A 259 42.53 -22.59 36.73
C ILE A 259 42.17 -23.30 38.04
N ASN A 260 43.17 -24.02 38.57
CA ASN A 260 43.28 -24.51 39.94
C ASN A 260 44.67 -25.17 40.12
N ASP A 261 45.72 -24.37 39.94
CA ASP A 261 47.08 -24.75 40.37
C ASP A 261 47.72 -23.57 41.13
N PRO A 262 47.63 -23.54 42.47
CA PRO A 262 48.15 -22.46 43.29
C PRO A 262 49.57 -22.74 43.76
N SER A 263 50.50 -21.86 43.38
CA SER A 263 51.85 -21.70 43.93
C SER A 263 52.76 -22.94 43.95
N THR A 264 53.71 -22.99 43.00
CA THR A 264 55.11 -23.25 43.35
C THR A 264 56.00 -22.37 42.47
N ASP A 265 57.06 -21.80 43.04
CA ASP A 265 57.93 -20.82 42.38
C ASP A 265 59.06 -21.46 41.56
N ASP A 266 59.79 -20.58 40.85
CA ASP A 266 61.20 -20.66 40.41
C ASP A 266 61.66 -21.50 39.18
N THR A 267 62.25 -20.74 38.25
CA THR A 267 63.39 -21.07 37.34
C THR A 267 63.30 -22.17 36.27
N SER A 268 62.96 -21.78 35.05
CA SER A 268 63.74 -21.95 33.78
C SER A 268 62.86 -21.46 32.61
N LEU A 269 63.20 -20.46 31.78
CA LEU A 269 64.38 -20.17 30.97
C LEU A 269 64.76 -21.25 29.94
N LEU A 270 64.61 -20.87 28.66
CA LEU A 270 65.18 -21.45 27.43
C LEU A 270 64.61 -22.80 26.92
N ALA A 271 63.57 -22.72 26.10
CA ALA A 271 63.41 -23.58 24.91
C ALA A 271 62.63 -22.83 23.80
N SER A 272 63.11 -22.90 22.56
CA SER A 272 62.50 -22.24 21.38
C SER A 272 61.44 -23.11 20.71
N SER A 273 60.44 -22.50 20.07
CA SER A 273 60.02 -22.86 18.69
C SER A 273 58.96 -21.92 18.07
N SER A 274 59.01 -21.82 16.74
CA SER A 274 58.14 -21.13 15.77
C SER A 274 56.72 -20.72 16.25
N SER A 275 56.26 -19.46 16.23
CA SER A 275 56.34 -18.37 15.22
C SER A 275 55.26 -18.35 14.12
N THR A 276 53.97 -18.37 14.49
CA THR A 276 52.85 -17.85 13.65
C THR A 276 51.82 -17.05 14.47
N ASP A 277 52.27 -16.14 15.35
CA ASP A 277 51.37 -15.35 16.23
C ASP A 277 51.30 -13.86 15.82
N VAL A 278 50.64 -13.62 14.67
CA VAL A 278 50.30 -12.30 14.12
C VAL A 278 48.76 -12.19 14.06
N ILE A 279 48.20 -10.97 14.03
CA ILE A 279 46.74 -10.69 14.03
C ILE A 279 46.06 -10.79 15.42
N LYS A 280 46.72 -10.36 16.50
CA LYS A 280 46.06 -10.03 17.80
C LYS A 280 46.63 -8.79 18.51
N LYS A 281 46.65 -7.60 17.88
CA LYS A 281 47.14 -6.36 18.56
C LYS A 281 46.70 -4.97 18.03
N THR A 282 45.48 -4.78 17.52
CA THR A 282 45.00 -3.46 17.03
C THR A 282 43.53 -3.12 17.36
N SER A 283 43.10 -3.23 18.62
CA SER A 283 41.85 -2.57 19.07
C SER A 283 41.78 -2.33 20.59
N SER A 284 42.23 -1.17 21.04
CA SER A 284 41.90 -0.62 22.38
C SER A 284 41.93 0.90 22.34
N ALA A 285 41.22 1.53 23.28
CA ALA A 285 41.03 2.98 23.45
C ALA A 285 40.44 3.73 22.23
N LEU A 286 39.14 4.06 22.31
CA LEU A 286 38.73 5.37 22.84
C LEU A 286 37.22 5.44 23.16
N THR A 287 36.87 6.43 23.98
CA THR A 287 35.52 6.98 24.30
C THR A 287 34.31 6.04 24.39
N GLY A 288 33.72 5.97 25.59
CA GLY A 288 32.47 5.22 25.81
C GLY A 288 31.28 6.11 26.17
N HIS A 289 30.15 5.92 25.48
CA HIS A 289 28.78 6.16 25.98
C HIS A 289 27.92 4.95 25.57
N SER A 290 27.22 4.31 26.50
CA SER A 290 26.61 2.98 26.30
C SER A 290 25.11 2.93 26.61
N PRO A 291 24.27 2.99 25.57
CA PRO A 291 22.97 2.34 25.62
C PRO A 291 22.60 1.60 24.32
N GLN A 292 23.11 0.36 24.12
CA GLN A 292 22.44 -0.75 23.38
C GLN A 292 23.38 -1.98 23.25
N LYS A 293 23.38 -2.90 24.23
CA LYS A 293 24.27 -4.08 24.27
C LYS A 293 23.74 -5.32 23.51
N THR A 294 22.80 -5.18 22.58
CA THR A 294 22.00 -6.30 22.04
C THR A 294 22.40 -6.80 20.64
N SER A 295 23.09 -6.01 19.81
CA SER A 295 23.32 -6.33 18.38
C SER A 295 24.61 -7.09 18.06
N SER A 296 25.53 -7.24 19.01
CA SER A 296 26.91 -7.68 18.77
C SER A 296 27.09 -9.18 18.48
N LYS A 297 26.14 -10.04 18.86
CA LYS A 297 26.24 -11.49 18.64
C LYS A 297 26.23 -11.88 17.15
N ALA A 298 25.36 -11.26 16.35
CA ALA A 298 25.15 -11.67 14.96
C ALA A 298 26.38 -11.45 14.06
N LYS A 299 27.11 -10.34 14.23
CA LYS A 299 28.31 -10.05 13.43
C LYS A 299 29.44 -11.07 13.67
N ARG A 300 29.62 -11.53 14.92
CA ARG A 300 30.67 -12.51 15.30
C ARG A 300 30.48 -13.88 14.65
N SER A 301 29.23 -14.31 14.43
CA SER A 301 28.94 -15.60 13.80
C SER A 301 29.36 -15.63 12.33
N LEU A 302 29.16 -14.53 11.58
CA LEU A 302 29.53 -14.48 10.17
C LEU A 302 31.05 -14.41 9.97
N THR A 303 31.77 -13.66 10.82
CA THR A 303 33.25 -13.65 10.78
C THR A 303 33.86 -15.00 11.18
N ALA A 304 33.22 -15.75 12.09
CA ALA A 304 33.67 -17.10 12.44
C ALA A 304 33.44 -18.11 11.31
N SER A 305 32.36 -17.94 10.54
CA SER A 305 32.09 -18.73 9.33
C SER A 305 33.19 -18.51 8.29
N LEU A 306 33.41 -17.25 7.87
CA LEU A 306 34.42 -16.91 6.85
C LEU A 306 35.82 -17.46 7.19
N ALA A 307 36.25 -17.34 8.44
CA ALA A 307 37.53 -17.87 8.90
C ALA A 307 37.62 -19.42 8.81
N LEU A 308 36.53 -20.15 9.06
CA LEU A 308 36.48 -21.60 8.88
C LEU A 308 36.58 -21.98 7.39
N GLY A 309 35.96 -21.20 6.50
CA GLY A 309 36.09 -21.36 5.06
C GLY A 309 37.52 -21.11 4.55
N GLU A 310 38.18 -20.07 5.06
CA GLU A 310 39.59 -19.75 4.74
C GLU A 310 40.54 -20.87 5.21
N VAL A 311 40.34 -21.40 6.43
CA VAL A 311 41.10 -22.55 6.95
C VAL A 311 40.86 -23.81 6.10
N LEU A 312 39.62 -24.10 5.71
CA LEU A 312 39.31 -25.24 4.83
C LEU A 312 40.01 -25.11 3.46
N GLN A 313 40.03 -23.92 2.86
CA GLN A 313 40.73 -23.68 1.60
C GLN A 313 42.25 -23.83 1.73
N LEU A 314 42.85 -23.36 2.83
CA LEU A 314 44.27 -23.56 3.15
C LEU A 314 44.60 -25.06 3.27
N GLU A 315 43.75 -25.84 3.93
CA GLU A 315 43.96 -27.29 4.08
C GLU A 315 43.77 -28.05 2.76
N ILE A 316 42.80 -27.68 1.92
CA ILE A 316 42.66 -28.25 0.57
C ILE A 316 43.88 -27.91 -0.31
N ALA A 317 44.40 -26.68 -0.23
CA ALA A 317 45.63 -26.28 -0.94
C ALA A 317 46.85 -27.09 -0.46
N LYS A 318 46.98 -27.31 0.85
CA LYS A 318 48.02 -28.17 1.44
C LYS A 318 47.91 -29.62 0.95
N MET A 319 46.69 -30.17 0.87
CA MET A 319 46.46 -31.50 0.31
C MET A 319 46.78 -31.58 -1.18
N ARG A 320 46.48 -30.55 -1.97
CA ARG A 320 46.88 -30.46 -3.39
C ARG A 320 48.40 -30.57 -3.54
N SER A 321 49.17 -29.77 -2.80
CA SER A 321 50.64 -29.81 -2.88
C SER A 321 51.22 -31.14 -2.42
N LYS A 322 50.64 -31.77 -1.39
CA LYS A 322 51.05 -33.12 -0.94
C LYS A 322 50.80 -34.20 -2.01
N ILE A 323 49.62 -34.20 -2.64
CA ILE A 323 49.24 -35.20 -3.65
C ILE A 323 50.09 -35.04 -4.92
N ALA A 324 50.36 -33.80 -5.34
CA ALA A 324 51.29 -33.52 -6.43
C ALA A 324 52.71 -34.01 -6.11
N LEU A 325 53.25 -33.66 -4.92
CA LEU A 325 54.59 -34.10 -4.51
C LEU A 325 54.73 -35.64 -4.52
N TRP A 326 53.74 -36.36 -4.00
CA TRP A 326 53.72 -37.83 -3.99
C TRP A 326 53.65 -38.43 -5.40
N SER A 327 52.78 -37.90 -6.26
CA SER A 327 52.70 -38.25 -7.70
C SER A 327 54.05 -38.06 -8.39
N ASP A 328 54.58 -36.85 -8.31
CA ASP A 328 55.63 -36.37 -9.21
C ASP A 328 57.04 -36.75 -8.72
N THR A 329 57.19 -37.11 -7.43
CA THR A 329 58.49 -37.54 -6.87
C THR A 329 58.52 -38.98 -6.39
N ALA A 330 57.50 -39.49 -5.69
CA ALA A 330 57.53 -40.85 -5.12
C ALA A 330 57.12 -41.90 -6.17
N VAL A 331 55.91 -41.78 -6.73
CA VAL A 331 55.41 -42.72 -7.74
C VAL A 331 56.25 -42.67 -9.02
N ALA A 332 56.59 -41.46 -9.49
CA ALA A 332 57.47 -41.31 -10.65
C ALA A 332 58.92 -41.80 -10.42
N ALA A 333 59.41 -41.88 -9.18
CA ALA A 333 60.70 -42.52 -8.89
C ALA A 333 60.59 -44.05 -8.86
N ALA A 334 59.46 -44.61 -8.41
CA ALA A 334 59.18 -46.04 -8.59
C ALA A 334 59.08 -46.39 -10.09
N GLY A 335 58.37 -45.61 -10.89
CA GLY A 335 58.29 -45.82 -12.35
C GLY A 335 59.66 -45.88 -13.02
N ARG A 336 60.50 -44.85 -12.83
CA ARG A 336 61.88 -44.83 -13.36
C ARG A 336 62.78 -45.96 -12.85
N ALA A 337 62.55 -46.43 -11.61
CA ALA A 337 63.26 -47.60 -11.11
C ALA A 337 62.79 -48.88 -11.80
N MET A 338 61.50 -49.01 -12.13
CA MET A 338 60.97 -50.14 -12.92
C MET A 338 61.53 -50.11 -14.35
N ASP A 339 61.52 -48.96 -15.01
CA ASP A 339 62.07 -48.78 -16.36
C ASP A 339 63.51 -49.33 -16.44
N ALA A 340 64.34 -49.04 -15.43
CA ALA A 340 65.70 -49.56 -15.36
C ALA A 340 65.78 -51.08 -15.11
N ILE A 341 64.81 -51.71 -14.42
CA ILE A 341 64.75 -53.19 -14.35
C ILE A 341 64.42 -53.76 -15.75
N ILE A 342 63.51 -53.13 -16.48
CA ILE A 342 63.10 -53.54 -17.85
C ILE A 342 64.27 -53.43 -18.83
N ASP A 343 65.10 -52.38 -18.72
CA ASP A 343 66.32 -52.21 -19.53
C ASP A 343 67.36 -53.31 -19.28
N HIS A 344 67.40 -53.89 -18.06
CA HIS A 344 68.34 -54.96 -17.71
C HIS A 344 67.80 -56.39 -17.94
N CYS A 345 66.48 -56.64 -17.81
CA CYS A 345 65.93 -58.00 -17.84
C CYS A 345 64.41 -58.06 -18.14
N GLN A 346 63.90 -59.25 -18.46
CA GLN A 346 62.46 -59.47 -18.61
C GLN A 346 61.78 -59.49 -17.23
N VAL A 347 61.02 -58.44 -16.93
CA VAL A 347 60.25 -58.30 -15.68
C VAL A 347 59.01 -59.22 -15.68
N PRO A 348 58.75 -59.98 -14.59
CA PRO A 348 57.49 -60.72 -14.43
C PRO A 348 56.26 -59.81 -14.32
N ASP A 349 55.17 -60.17 -15.00
CA ASP A 349 53.92 -59.39 -15.09
C ASP A 349 53.42 -58.83 -13.75
N ALA A 350 53.49 -59.63 -12.67
CA ALA A 350 53.01 -59.25 -11.33
C ALA A 350 53.75 -58.04 -10.71
N LEU A 351 54.95 -57.71 -11.17
CA LEU A 351 55.68 -56.50 -10.78
C LEU A 351 55.13 -55.28 -11.54
N LEU A 352 54.82 -55.45 -12.83
CA LEU A 352 54.25 -54.42 -13.69
C LEU A 352 52.82 -54.08 -13.22
N ASP A 353 51.99 -55.10 -12.94
CA ASP A 353 50.66 -54.94 -12.34
C ASP A 353 50.67 -54.10 -11.04
N GLU A 354 51.72 -54.24 -10.22
CA GLU A 354 51.90 -53.50 -8.96
C GLU A 354 52.33 -52.04 -9.19
N GLN A 355 53.12 -51.76 -10.24
CA GLN A 355 53.47 -50.40 -10.66
C GLN A 355 52.27 -49.70 -11.32
N ASP A 356 51.61 -50.35 -12.28
CA ASP A 356 50.36 -49.90 -12.90
C ASP A 356 49.30 -49.59 -11.83
N ARG A 357 49.18 -50.45 -10.81
CA ARG A 357 48.31 -50.22 -9.64
C ARG A 357 48.66 -48.92 -8.91
N LEU A 358 49.93 -48.68 -8.61
CA LEU A 358 50.38 -47.48 -7.91
C LEU A 358 50.06 -46.20 -8.71
N GLU A 359 50.20 -46.25 -10.03
CA GLU A 359 49.85 -45.15 -10.94
C GLU A 359 48.33 -44.96 -11.09
N ASN A 360 47.55 -46.03 -11.13
CA ASN A 360 46.08 -45.95 -11.05
C ASN A 360 45.60 -45.30 -9.74
N PHE A 361 46.31 -45.49 -8.62
CA PHE A 361 46.03 -44.78 -7.37
C PHE A 361 46.37 -43.28 -7.42
N VAL A 362 47.26 -42.84 -8.31
CA VAL A 362 47.47 -41.39 -8.55
C VAL A 362 46.20 -40.76 -9.14
N GLU A 363 45.55 -41.42 -10.09
CA GLU A 363 44.27 -40.94 -10.64
C GLU A 363 43.12 -41.02 -9.63
N GLU A 364 43.06 -42.02 -8.76
CA GLU A 364 42.06 -42.06 -7.68
C GLU A 364 42.28 -40.90 -6.66
N MET A 365 43.53 -40.56 -6.35
CA MET A 365 43.85 -39.42 -5.49
C MET A 365 43.59 -38.06 -6.17
N LYS A 366 43.81 -37.93 -7.48
CA LYS A 366 43.38 -36.76 -8.27
C LYS A 366 41.85 -36.61 -8.26
N GLN A 367 41.10 -37.71 -8.37
CA GLN A 367 39.63 -37.69 -8.27
C GLN A 367 39.15 -37.26 -6.87
N LYS A 368 39.75 -37.80 -5.80
CA LYS A 368 39.51 -37.37 -4.41
C LYS A 368 39.85 -35.89 -4.18
N LEU A 369 40.93 -35.38 -4.79
CA LEU A 369 41.31 -33.96 -4.73
C LEU A 369 40.31 -33.06 -5.47
N ASN A 370 39.86 -33.46 -6.65
CA ASN A 370 38.82 -32.73 -7.39
C ASN A 370 37.50 -32.67 -6.60
N PHE A 371 37.16 -33.75 -5.88
CA PHE A 371 36.03 -33.76 -4.93
C PHE A 371 36.26 -32.80 -3.75
N LEU A 372 37.45 -32.76 -3.14
CA LEU A 372 37.78 -31.78 -2.09
C LEU A 372 37.68 -30.34 -2.57
N LEU A 373 38.16 -30.03 -3.78
CA LEU A 373 38.03 -28.70 -4.40
C LEU A 373 36.56 -28.33 -4.64
N ALA A 374 35.74 -29.29 -5.08
CA ALA A 374 34.30 -29.10 -5.24
C ALA A 374 33.58 -28.88 -3.89
N LEU A 375 33.99 -29.56 -2.82
CA LEU A 375 33.50 -29.32 -1.45
C LEU A 375 33.89 -27.93 -0.95
N GLY A 376 35.14 -27.48 -1.18
CA GLY A 376 35.58 -26.13 -0.82
C GLY A 376 34.75 -25.04 -1.54
N GLU A 377 34.42 -25.24 -2.81
CA GLU A 377 33.55 -24.34 -3.57
C GLU A 377 32.08 -24.42 -3.12
N GLN A 378 31.57 -25.62 -2.77
CA GLN A 378 30.26 -25.81 -2.16
C GLN A 378 30.15 -25.04 -0.84
N TRP A 379 31.16 -25.16 0.02
CA TRP A 379 31.27 -24.45 1.29
C TRP A 379 31.23 -22.93 1.07
N ARG A 380 32.11 -22.42 0.18
CA ARG A 380 32.24 -20.99 -0.16
C ARG A 380 30.93 -20.39 -0.70
N ARG A 381 30.26 -21.08 -1.63
CA ARG A 381 28.97 -20.62 -2.18
C ARG A 381 27.86 -20.66 -1.13
N SER A 382 27.82 -21.71 -0.31
CA SER A 382 26.78 -21.87 0.73
C SER A 382 26.86 -20.76 1.77
N ASP A 383 28.05 -20.39 2.24
CA ASP A 383 28.22 -19.28 3.18
C ASP A 383 27.95 -17.91 2.55
N HIS A 384 28.45 -17.65 1.34
CA HIS A 384 28.16 -16.41 0.60
C HIS A 384 26.66 -16.20 0.35
N LEU A 385 25.95 -17.27 -0.03
CA LEU A 385 24.51 -17.28 -0.23
C LEU A 385 23.76 -17.10 1.09
N LEU A 386 24.18 -17.78 2.17
CA LEU A 386 23.62 -17.61 3.52
C LEU A 386 23.81 -16.17 4.03
N GLY A 387 24.95 -15.54 3.77
CA GLY A 387 25.22 -14.13 4.07
C GLY A 387 24.21 -13.21 3.38
N LYS A 388 24.06 -13.33 2.05
CA LYS A 388 23.07 -12.59 1.24
C LYS A 388 21.63 -12.80 1.73
N LEU A 389 21.26 -14.04 2.05
CA LEU A 389 19.91 -14.36 2.55
C LEU A 389 19.65 -13.75 3.93
N ARG A 390 20.62 -13.80 4.85
CA ARG A 390 20.53 -13.19 6.18
C ARG A 390 20.49 -11.67 6.11
N GLU A 391 21.24 -11.05 5.21
CA GLU A 391 21.19 -9.61 4.94
C GLU A 391 19.83 -9.20 4.36
N LEU A 392 19.33 -9.88 3.32
CA LEU A 392 18.02 -9.63 2.73
C LEU A 392 16.90 -9.74 3.78
N ASN A 393 16.94 -10.79 4.61
CA ASN A 393 16.01 -11.03 5.72
C ASN A 393 16.10 -9.93 6.81
N ARG A 394 17.30 -9.45 7.12
CA ARG A 394 17.53 -8.33 8.04
C ARG A 394 16.96 -7.03 7.48
N ASN A 395 17.29 -6.68 6.23
CA ASN A 395 16.93 -5.41 5.62
C ASN A 395 15.41 -5.33 5.38
N ALA A 396 14.77 -6.44 5.01
CA ALA A 396 13.32 -6.54 4.96
C ALA A 396 12.64 -6.38 6.34
N ARG A 397 13.22 -6.93 7.42
CA ARG A 397 12.71 -6.70 8.79
C ARG A 397 12.87 -5.25 9.24
N MET A 398 14.00 -4.62 8.94
CA MET A 398 14.23 -3.19 9.23
C MET A 398 13.20 -2.31 8.50
N LEU A 399 12.88 -2.65 7.24
CA LEU A 399 11.86 -1.92 6.47
C LEU A 399 10.47 -2.06 7.12
N VAL A 400 10.03 -3.28 7.45
CA VAL A 400 8.76 -3.51 8.18
C VAL A 400 8.72 -2.72 9.48
N MET A 401 9.78 -2.76 10.31
CA MET A 401 9.82 -2.00 11.56
C MET A 401 9.73 -0.49 11.32
N SER A 402 10.36 0.05 10.27
CA SER A 402 10.20 1.46 9.91
C SER A 402 8.80 1.83 9.37
N MET A 403 8.00 0.85 8.93
CA MET A 403 6.56 1.07 8.67
C MET A 403 5.78 1.09 9.99
N GLU A 404 6.07 0.15 10.90
CA GLU A 404 5.42 0.05 12.22
C GLU A 404 5.72 1.27 13.13
N GLU A 405 6.89 1.91 12.95
CA GLU A 405 7.29 3.13 13.67
C GLU A 405 6.73 4.43 13.04
N ALA A 406 6.27 4.40 11.78
CA ALA A 406 5.74 5.56 11.07
C ALA A 406 4.21 5.69 11.28
N GLU A 407 3.78 6.24 12.44
CA GLU A 407 2.35 6.46 12.76
C GLU A 407 1.58 7.26 11.69
N THR A 408 2.30 8.08 10.92
CA THR A 408 1.78 8.78 9.73
C THR A 408 2.73 8.57 8.56
N PRO A 409 2.23 8.19 7.37
CA PRO A 409 3.05 8.33 6.17
C PRO A 409 3.35 9.81 5.93
N ASP A 410 4.59 10.07 5.51
CA ASP A 410 5.01 11.32 4.87
C ASP A 410 5.46 10.96 3.45
N MET A 411 5.20 11.84 2.48
CA MET A 411 5.48 11.56 1.07
C MET A 411 6.97 11.28 0.80
N GLN A 412 7.89 11.96 1.50
CA GLN A 412 9.33 11.71 1.35
C GLN A 412 9.74 10.38 1.98
N GLN A 413 9.16 10.04 3.14
CA GLN A 413 9.38 8.75 3.79
C GLN A 413 8.85 7.58 2.96
N VAL A 414 7.62 7.68 2.44
CA VAL A 414 7.01 6.68 1.56
C VAL A 414 7.87 6.44 0.33
N HIS A 415 8.35 7.49 -0.35
CA HIS A 415 9.21 7.33 -1.52
C HIS A 415 10.55 6.63 -1.18
N LEU A 416 11.16 6.97 -0.05
CA LEU A 416 12.36 6.29 0.45
C LEU A 416 12.09 4.82 0.84
N MET A 417 10.88 4.50 1.30
CA MET A 417 10.44 3.14 1.61
C MET A 417 10.16 2.32 0.34
N GLU A 418 9.58 2.93 -0.70
CA GLU A 418 9.42 2.35 -2.05
C GLU A 418 10.79 2.02 -2.67
N GLN A 419 11.75 2.94 -2.63
CA GLN A 419 13.12 2.71 -3.09
C GLN A 419 13.76 1.51 -2.38
N LYS A 420 13.62 1.42 -1.05
CA LYS A 420 14.11 0.27 -0.27
C LYS A 420 13.41 -1.04 -0.66
N CYS A 421 12.09 -1.03 -0.88
CA CYS A 421 11.37 -2.20 -1.39
C CYS A 421 11.88 -2.62 -2.78
N ALA A 422 12.15 -1.67 -3.68
CA ALA A 422 12.71 -1.96 -5.00
C ALA A 422 14.06 -2.69 -4.89
N THR A 423 15.00 -2.18 -4.08
CA THR A 423 16.29 -2.84 -3.85
C THR A 423 16.14 -4.24 -3.22
N LEU A 424 15.15 -4.45 -2.33
CA LEU A 424 14.86 -5.78 -1.77
C LEU A 424 14.24 -6.74 -2.81
N ARG A 425 13.41 -6.24 -3.74
CA ARG A 425 12.86 -7.01 -4.88
C ARG A 425 14.00 -7.39 -5.83
N GLU A 426 14.84 -6.44 -6.23
CA GLU A 426 16.03 -6.66 -7.08
C GLU A 426 16.98 -7.69 -6.47
N ALA A 427 17.31 -7.56 -5.17
CA ALA A 427 18.17 -8.51 -4.47
C ALA A 427 17.58 -9.93 -4.40
N LEU A 428 16.26 -10.09 -4.29
CA LEU A 428 15.61 -11.41 -4.34
C LEU A 428 15.59 -11.99 -5.78
N VAL A 429 15.36 -11.15 -6.79
CA VAL A 429 15.43 -11.53 -8.22
C VAL A 429 16.85 -11.94 -8.60
N ALA A 430 17.88 -11.24 -8.11
CA ALA A 430 19.27 -11.61 -8.30
C ALA A 430 19.64 -12.97 -7.69
N ILE A 431 18.82 -13.54 -6.80
CA ILE A 431 19.02 -14.87 -6.18
C ILE A 431 18.17 -15.95 -6.86
N CYS A 432 16.95 -15.64 -7.34
CA CYS A 432 15.94 -16.62 -7.79
C CYS A 432 15.35 -16.39 -9.20
N GLY A 433 15.77 -15.35 -9.92
CA GLY A 433 15.22 -14.96 -11.23
C GLY A 433 13.72 -14.64 -11.19
N ASP A 434 13.04 -14.84 -12.32
CA ASP A 434 11.61 -14.53 -12.55
C ASP A 434 10.62 -15.25 -11.61
N ASN A 435 11.08 -16.22 -10.82
CA ASN A 435 10.24 -16.85 -9.81
C ASN A 435 10.10 -15.94 -8.57
N ALA A 436 11.03 -15.02 -8.33
CA ALA A 436 10.94 -14.00 -7.29
C ALA A 436 9.90 -12.91 -7.60
N THR A 437 9.81 -12.41 -8.84
CA THR A 437 8.78 -11.42 -9.23
C THR A 437 7.40 -12.02 -9.05
N LYS A 438 7.12 -13.15 -9.71
CA LYS A 438 5.86 -13.91 -9.55
C LYS A 438 5.51 -14.17 -8.09
N PHE A 439 6.50 -14.52 -7.25
CA PHE A 439 6.28 -14.71 -5.82
C PHE A 439 5.98 -13.40 -5.07
N LEU A 440 6.60 -12.28 -5.39
CA LEU A 440 6.31 -10.99 -4.74
C LEU A 440 4.96 -10.42 -5.18
N ASP A 441 4.61 -10.59 -6.45
CA ASP A 441 3.45 -9.97 -7.11
C ASP A 441 2.16 -10.76 -6.87
N ASP A 442 2.21 -12.10 -6.96
CA ASP A 442 1.06 -12.98 -6.72
C ASP A 442 1.16 -13.65 -5.33
N SER A 443 0.29 -13.20 -4.43
CA SER A 443 0.20 -13.71 -3.06
C SER A 443 -0.11 -15.20 -2.95
N THR A 444 -0.75 -15.79 -3.97
CA THR A 444 -1.11 -17.22 -4.01
C THR A 444 0.09 -18.12 -4.30
N GLN A 445 1.18 -17.59 -4.85
CA GLN A 445 2.40 -18.36 -5.10
C GLN A 445 2.98 -18.87 -3.78
N SER A 446 3.19 -20.18 -3.71
CA SER A 446 3.86 -20.83 -2.58
C SER A 446 5.35 -20.52 -2.59
N SER A 447 5.97 -20.29 -1.43
CA SER A 447 7.43 -20.10 -1.35
C SER A 447 8.25 -21.33 -1.76
N ARG A 448 7.59 -22.46 -2.04
CA ARG A 448 8.20 -23.67 -2.65
C ARG A 448 8.50 -23.52 -4.15
N THR A 449 8.00 -22.49 -4.84
CA THR A 449 8.34 -22.21 -6.25
C THR A 449 9.63 -21.41 -6.41
N LEU A 450 10.17 -20.87 -5.32
CA LEU A 450 11.46 -20.19 -5.30
C LEU A 450 12.59 -21.22 -5.40
N THR A 451 13.53 -20.99 -6.30
CA THR A 451 14.69 -21.84 -6.56
C THR A 451 15.90 -20.95 -6.82
N PHE A 452 17.06 -21.30 -6.30
CA PHE A 452 18.30 -20.58 -6.59
C PHE A 452 18.63 -20.60 -8.10
N LEU A 453 19.17 -19.51 -8.62
CA LEU A 453 19.76 -19.48 -9.95
C LEU A 453 20.94 -20.49 -10.03
N PRO A 454 21.11 -21.26 -11.12
CA PRO A 454 22.17 -22.27 -11.23
C PRO A 454 23.60 -21.72 -11.06
N SER A 455 23.82 -20.44 -11.33
CA SER A 455 25.10 -19.73 -11.11
C SER A 455 25.39 -19.43 -9.63
N LEU A 456 24.37 -19.40 -8.77
CA LEU A 456 24.48 -19.14 -7.33
C LEU A 456 24.25 -20.39 -6.47
N ALA A 457 23.69 -21.45 -7.05
CA ALA A 457 23.58 -22.74 -6.39
C ALA A 457 24.99 -23.27 -6.00
N PRO A 458 25.15 -23.78 -4.76
CA PRO A 458 26.32 -24.56 -4.39
C PRO A 458 26.44 -25.79 -5.32
N PRO A 459 27.65 -26.14 -5.81
CA PRO A 459 27.84 -27.43 -6.46
C PRO A 459 27.50 -28.57 -5.51
N LEU A 460 26.89 -29.63 -6.02
CA LEU A 460 26.55 -30.83 -5.27
C LEU A 460 27.69 -31.84 -5.44
N ALA A 461 28.76 -31.69 -4.66
CA ALA A 461 29.94 -32.55 -4.76
C ALA A 461 29.58 -34.01 -4.41
N LEU A 462 29.95 -34.96 -5.25
CA LEU A 462 29.70 -36.40 -5.06
C LEU A 462 30.94 -37.20 -5.48
N HIS A 463 31.25 -38.26 -4.74
CA HIS A 463 32.38 -39.15 -5.02
C HIS A 463 32.05 -40.57 -4.51
N PRO A 464 32.43 -41.66 -5.22
CA PRO A 464 32.04 -43.02 -4.85
C PRO A 464 32.44 -43.42 -3.42
N SER A 465 33.63 -43.02 -2.96
CA SER A 465 34.13 -43.30 -1.60
C SER A 465 33.40 -42.55 -0.48
N PHE A 466 32.56 -41.55 -0.80
CA PHE A 466 31.89 -40.68 0.17
C PHE A 466 30.35 -40.64 -0.06
N PRO A 467 29.65 -41.78 0.03
CA PRO A 467 28.22 -41.86 -0.33
C PRO A 467 27.32 -41.00 0.59
N THR A 468 27.71 -40.83 1.86
CA THR A 468 27.03 -39.96 2.84
C THR A 468 27.00 -38.49 2.43
N GLN A 469 27.87 -38.04 1.52
CA GLN A 469 27.87 -36.67 1.04
C GLN A 469 26.57 -36.30 0.31
N ARG A 470 25.82 -37.27 -0.25
CA ARG A 470 24.49 -36.99 -0.82
C ARG A 470 23.53 -36.45 0.24
N GLU A 471 23.50 -37.06 1.41
CA GLU A 471 22.60 -36.69 2.50
C GLU A 471 22.98 -35.30 3.05
N ALA A 472 24.28 -35.07 3.26
CA ALA A 472 24.80 -33.75 3.62
C ALA A 472 24.44 -32.67 2.58
N ASN A 473 24.58 -32.96 1.28
CA ASN A 473 24.20 -32.03 0.20
C ASN A 473 22.70 -31.68 0.24
N ASP A 474 21.83 -32.68 0.46
CA ASP A 474 20.39 -32.46 0.60
C ASP A 474 20.06 -31.65 1.87
N GLU A 475 20.78 -31.83 2.98
CA GLU A 475 20.63 -31.01 4.19
C GLU A 475 21.06 -29.55 3.98
N VAL A 476 22.22 -29.32 3.35
CA VAL A 476 22.70 -27.98 2.97
C VAL A 476 21.66 -27.26 2.12
N MET A 477 21.15 -27.91 1.07
CA MET A 477 20.15 -27.33 0.18
C MET A 477 18.82 -27.09 0.89
N GLN A 478 18.35 -28.02 1.73
CA GLN A 478 17.16 -27.81 2.55
C GLN A 478 17.31 -26.67 3.56
N PHE A 479 18.50 -26.46 4.12
CA PHE A 479 18.77 -25.36 5.05
C PHE A 479 18.77 -24.00 4.32
N LEU A 480 19.48 -23.89 3.20
CA LEU A 480 19.50 -22.69 2.38
C LEU A 480 18.09 -22.35 1.85
N GLN A 481 17.31 -23.36 1.43
CA GLN A 481 15.92 -23.19 1.00
C GLN A 481 14.98 -22.72 2.13
N ARG A 482 15.24 -23.12 3.39
CA ARG A 482 14.54 -22.62 4.57
C ARG A 482 14.84 -21.13 4.82
N GLU A 483 16.10 -20.73 4.76
CA GLU A 483 16.51 -19.32 4.90
C GLU A 483 16.01 -18.45 3.73
N LEU A 484 16.05 -18.95 2.49
CA LEU A 484 15.44 -18.30 1.32
C LEU A 484 13.94 -18.08 1.52
N THR A 485 13.23 -19.12 1.97
CA THR A 485 11.80 -19.02 2.31
C THR A 485 11.53 -17.97 3.39
N ALA A 486 12.40 -17.85 4.40
CA ALA A 486 12.26 -16.86 5.47
C ALA A 486 12.53 -15.44 4.98
N ALA A 487 13.60 -15.24 4.21
CA ALA A 487 13.96 -13.95 3.61
C ALA A 487 12.88 -13.47 2.64
N ALA A 488 12.50 -14.29 1.66
CA ALA A 488 11.49 -13.95 0.66
C ALA A 488 10.13 -13.62 1.27
N LYS A 489 9.68 -14.38 2.30
CA LYS A 489 8.45 -14.06 3.03
C LYS A 489 8.52 -12.71 3.74
N LYS A 490 9.68 -12.32 4.28
CA LYS A 490 9.86 -10.99 4.88
C LYS A 490 9.96 -9.88 3.83
N THR A 491 10.56 -10.13 2.66
CA THR A 491 10.52 -9.17 1.53
C THR A 491 9.10 -8.97 1.00
N ARG A 492 8.32 -10.04 0.80
CA ARG A 492 6.88 -9.95 0.42
C ARG A 492 6.04 -9.27 1.50
N GLN A 493 6.42 -9.37 2.77
CA GLN A 493 5.78 -8.61 3.84
C GLN A 493 6.10 -7.11 3.67
N ALA A 494 7.38 -6.75 3.72
CA ALA A 494 7.85 -5.37 3.61
C ALA A 494 7.27 -4.63 2.40
N CYS A 495 7.32 -5.22 1.21
CA CYS A 495 6.81 -4.57 0.00
C CYS A 495 5.27 -4.41 -0.04
N ARG A 496 4.51 -5.26 0.65
CA ARG A 496 3.05 -5.06 0.80
C ARG A 496 2.74 -3.97 1.82
N ASP A 497 3.50 -3.91 2.91
CA ASP A 497 3.33 -2.90 3.95
C ASP A 497 3.69 -1.50 3.40
N VAL A 498 4.75 -1.41 2.58
CA VAL A 498 5.11 -0.21 1.81
C VAL A 498 4.01 0.17 0.81
N GLN A 499 3.46 -0.78 0.04
CA GLN A 499 2.35 -0.50 -0.87
C GLN A 499 1.12 0.03 -0.13
N GLN A 500 0.76 -0.56 1.02
CA GLN A 500 -0.35 -0.11 1.84
C GLN A 500 -0.13 1.31 2.37
N CYS A 501 1.08 1.65 2.83
CA CYS A 501 1.40 3.03 3.23
C CYS A 501 1.39 4.01 2.04
N ALA A 502 1.77 3.60 0.83
CA ALA A 502 1.66 4.42 -0.37
C ALA A 502 0.19 4.60 -0.84
N GLU A 503 -0.67 3.61 -0.60
CA GLU A 503 -2.13 3.71 -0.81
C GLU A 503 -2.79 4.60 0.25
N ALA A 504 -2.36 4.48 1.51
CA ALA A 504 -2.77 5.35 2.62
C ALA A 504 -2.37 6.81 2.40
N GLN A 505 -1.15 7.08 1.94
CA GLN A 505 -0.71 8.45 1.60
C GLN A 505 -1.60 9.05 0.50
N ARG A 506 -1.81 8.33 -0.61
CA ARG A 506 -2.69 8.80 -1.70
C ARG A 506 -4.13 9.01 -1.24
N ALA A 507 -4.64 8.19 -0.32
CA ALA A 507 -5.95 8.39 0.29
C ALA A 507 -5.97 9.64 1.20
N LEU A 508 -4.89 9.92 1.93
CA LEU A 508 -4.71 11.09 2.77
C LEU A 508 -4.58 12.40 1.96
N ASP A 509 -3.82 12.41 0.88
CA ASP A 509 -3.70 13.58 -0.01
C ASP A 509 -5.08 14.00 -0.54
N VAL A 510 -5.91 13.03 -0.94
CA VAL A 510 -7.30 13.25 -1.37
C VAL A 510 -8.19 13.65 -0.20
N PHE A 511 -7.97 13.16 1.02
CA PHE A 511 -8.72 13.55 2.22
C PHE A 511 -8.47 15.01 2.60
N ASP A 512 -7.20 15.44 2.66
CA ASP A 512 -6.85 16.84 2.90
C ASP A 512 -7.40 17.77 1.80
N ALA A 513 -7.38 17.33 0.53
CA ALA A 513 -8.00 18.05 -0.58
C ALA A 513 -9.54 18.17 -0.46
N ARG A 514 -10.22 17.29 0.29
CA ARG A 514 -11.67 17.40 0.59
C ARG A 514 -11.97 18.27 1.82
N ILE A 515 -11.02 18.46 2.73
CA ILE A 515 -11.15 19.41 3.85
C ILE A 515 -11.15 20.86 3.35
N ALA A 516 -10.37 21.20 2.33
CA ALA A 516 -10.27 22.58 1.83
C ALA A 516 -11.62 23.17 1.34
N PRO A 517 -12.45 22.46 0.55
CA PRO A 517 -13.82 22.90 0.24
C PRO A 517 -14.72 23.15 1.46
N LEU A 518 -14.61 22.34 2.52
CA LEU A 518 -15.39 22.54 3.74
C LEU A 518 -14.97 23.82 4.47
N ARG A 519 -13.67 24.06 4.64
CA ARG A 519 -13.15 25.31 5.22
C ARG A 519 -13.54 26.54 4.38
N ALA A 520 -13.52 26.42 3.05
CA ALA A 520 -13.99 27.48 2.15
C ALA A 520 -15.50 27.72 2.26
N LEU A 521 -16.32 26.68 2.48
CA LEU A 521 -17.74 26.82 2.76
C LEU A 521 -18.01 27.46 4.14
N THR A 522 -17.23 27.14 5.17
CA THR A 522 -17.34 27.80 6.48
C THR A 522 -17.04 29.29 6.35
N ALA A 523 -15.95 29.67 5.66
CA ALA A 523 -15.62 31.07 5.39
C ALA A 523 -16.68 31.78 4.53
N ARG A 524 -17.29 31.10 3.54
CA ARG A 524 -18.45 31.63 2.80
C ARG A 524 -19.66 31.85 3.71
N CYS A 525 -19.94 30.93 4.65
CA CYS A 525 -21.01 31.09 5.63
C CYS A 525 -20.78 32.32 6.49
N GLU A 526 -19.55 32.55 6.97
CA GLU A 526 -19.19 33.75 7.73
C GLU A 526 -19.31 35.05 6.91
N ALA A 527 -18.97 35.03 5.62
CA ALA A 527 -19.13 36.18 4.73
C ALA A 527 -20.61 36.51 4.43
N VAL A 528 -21.48 35.50 4.31
CA VAL A 528 -22.94 35.72 4.23
C VAL A 528 -23.49 36.18 5.59
N ARG A 529 -22.91 35.68 6.70
CA ARG A 529 -23.28 36.09 8.07
C ARG A 529 -23.03 37.58 8.31
N THR A 530 -21.85 38.09 7.93
CA THR A 530 -21.56 39.53 8.07
C THR A 530 -22.45 40.39 7.17
N ARG A 531 -22.86 39.91 6.00
CA ARG A 531 -23.88 40.58 5.16
C ARG A 531 -25.26 40.60 5.84
N ILE A 532 -25.69 39.49 6.45
CA ILE A 532 -26.96 39.42 7.20
C ILE A 532 -26.93 40.35 8.41
N ALA A 533 -25.82 40.40 9.16
CA ALA A 533 -25.64 41.33 10.26
C ALA A 533 -25.65 42.80 9.80
N ALA A 534 -25.04 43.11 8.64
CA ALA A 534 -25.11 44.44 8.03
C ALA A 534 -26.53 44.82 7.63
N LEU A 535 -27.29 43.91 7.00
CA LEU A 535 -28.71 44.10 6.68
C LEU A 535 -29.54 44.34 7.96
N GLN A 536 -29.28 43.58 9.03
CA GLN A 536 -29.94 43.77 10.33
C GLN A 536 -29.63 45.14 10.93
N MET A 537 -28.37 45.60 10.86
CA MET A 537 -27.97 46.93 11.30
C MET A 537 -28.67 48.02 10.50
N SER A 538 -28.62 47.98 9.16
CA SER A 538 -29.31 48.94 8.29
C SER A 538 -30.82 48.97 8.54
N LEU A 539 -31.46 47.82 8.77
CA LEU A 539 -32.88 47.75 9.10
C LEU A 539 -33.20 48.37 10.49
N SER A 540 -32.30 48.20 11.47
CA SER A 540 -32.46 48.81 12.80
C SER A 540 -32.18 50.32 12.80
N GLU A 541 -31.26 50.79 11.97
CA GLU A 541 -30.97 52.21 11.76
C GLU A 541 -32.12 52.90 11.03
N ALA A 542 -32.62 52.29 9.96
CA ALA A 542 -33.86 52.63 9.29
C ALA A 542 -35.03 52.79 10.28
N ALA A 543 -35.29 51.78 11.11
CA ALA A 543 -36.34 51.80 12.12
C ALA A 543 -36.19 52.88 13.21
N ALA A 544 -34.95 53.36 13.44
CA ALA A 544 -34.66 54.44 14.38
C ALA A 544 -34.80 55.86 13.78
N THR A 545 -34.75 55.99 12.45
CA THR A 545 -34.94 57.30 11.79
C THR A 545 -36.41 57.72 11.72
N ALA A 546 -36.67 59.00 11.96
CA ALA A 546 -38.05 59.49 12.18
C ALA A 546 -38.88 59.69 10.90
N ASP A 547 -38.25 59.79 9.72
CA ASP A 547 -38.99 59.95 8.46
C ASP A 547 -39.38 58.59 7.86
N LEU A 548 -40.51 58.08 8.35
CA LEU A 548 -41.15 56.85 7.90
C LEU A 548 -41.78 56.95 6.48
N SER A 549 -41.29 57.82 5.60
CA SER A 549 -41.75 57.92 4.20
C SER A 549 -40.64 57.72 3.16
N ASP A 550 -39.38 58.05 3.46
CA ASP A 550 -38.25 57.78 2.57
C ASP A 550 -37.61 56.42 2.85
N VAL A 551 -37.49 56.05 4.12
CA VAL A 551 -36.82 54.84 4.61
C VAL A 551 -37.38 53.54 4.01
N TRP A 552 -38.70 53.41 3.90
CA TRP A 552 -39.32 52.14 3.47
C TRP A 552 -39.24 51.90 1.96
N LYS A 553 -38.74 52.88 1.18
CA LYS A 553 -38.49 52.71 -0.26
C LYS A 553 -37.44 51.63 -0.55
N ASP A 554 -36.56 51.36 0.41
CA ASP A 554 -35.51 50.34 0.30
C ASP A 554 -35.96 48.93 0.75
N VAL A 555 -37.19 48.76 1.27
CA VAL A 555 -37.74 47.45 1.69
C VAL A 555 -37.71 46.40 0.57
N PRO A 556 -38.06 46.70 -0.70
CA PRO A 556 -37.92 45.74 -1.79
C PRO A 556 -36.46 45.33 -2.03
N GLY A 557 -35.51 46.24 -1.78
CA GLY A 557 -34.07 45.97 -1.82
C GLY A 557 -33.64 45.02 -0.70
N TRP A 558 -34.04 45.28 0.55
CA TRP A 558 -33.77 44.40 1.68
C TRP A 558 -34.43 43.02 1.52
N GLN A 559 -35.65 42.96 0.98
CA GLN A 559 -36.31 41.68 0.65
C GLN A 559 -35.56 40.92 -0.43
N HIS A 560 -35.12 41.58 -1.51
CA HIS A 560 -34.29 40.97 -2.55
C HIS A 560 -32.97 40.45 -1.96
N ASP A 561 -32.33 41.21 -1.08
CA ASP A 561 -31.09 40.80 -0.41
C ASP A 561 -31.28 39.65 0.58
N VAL A 562 -32.39 39.61 1.32
CA VAL A 562 -32.76 38.46 2.16
C VAL A 562 -33.03 37.23 1.32
N VAL A 563 -33.75 37.34 0.19
CA VAL A 563 -33.98 36.21 -0.74
C VAL A 563 -32.68 35.77 -1.42
N SER A 564 -31.78 36.71 -1.75
CA SER A 564 -30.43 36.42 -2.23
C SER A 564 -29.62 35.63 -1.20
N CYS A 565 -29.65 36.05 0.08
CA CYS A 565 -29.04 35.32 1.18
C CYS A 565 -29.69 33.94 1.38
N GLN A 566 -31.03 33.80 1.36
CA GLN A 566 -31.72 32.51 1.45
C GLN A 566 -31.30 31.55 0.30
N SER A 567 -31.16 32.06 -0.92
CA SER A 567 -30.63 31.28 -2.05
C SER A 567 -29.17 30.85 -1.83
N GLN A 568 -28.33 31.72 -1.26
CA GLN A 568 -26.94 31.40 -0.95
C GLN A 568 -26.82 30.41 0.23
N VAL A 569 -27.65 30.50 1.26
CA VAL A 569 -27.67 29.54 2.39
C VAL A 569 -28.16 28.17 1.94
N THR A 570 -29.16 28.10 1.04
CA THR A 570 -29.62 26.81 0.49
C THR A 570 -28.60 26.19 -0.47
N GLU A 571 -27.90 26.99 -1.29
CA GLU A 571 -26.72 26.55 -2.06
C GLU A 571 -25.63 25.99 -1.12
N MET A 572 -25.19 26.77 -0.13
CA MET A 572 -24.13 26.36 0.80
C MET A 572 -24.52 25.13 1.64
N ARG A 573 -25.79 24.98 2.01
CA ARG A 573 -26.32 23.77 2.67
C ARG A 573 -26.22 22.53 1.77
N THR A 574 -26.60 22.63 0.50
CA THR A 574 -26.51 21.49 -0.43
C THR A 574 -25.06 21.16 -0.82
N ALA A 575 -24.22 22.17 -1.02
CA ALA A 575 -22.77 22.02 -1.22
C ALA A 575 -22.09 21.41 0.02
N GLY A 576 -22.43 21.87 1.22
CA GLY A 576 -21.92 21.37 2.49
C GLY A 576 -22.30 19.91 2.75
N ALA A 577 -23.58 19.56 2.59
CA ALA A 577 -24.05 18.19 2.73
C ALA A 577 -23.33 17.23 1.75
N LYS A 578 -23.13 17.66 0.50
CA LYS A 578 -22.34 16.91 -0.49
C LYS A 578 -20.86 16.78 -0.08
N ALA A 579 -20.24 17.86 0.37
CA ALA A 579 -18.82 17.86 0.77
C ALA A 579 -18.57 16.99 2.02
N VAL A 580 -19.50 16.98 2.99
CA VAL A 580 -19.47 16.07 4.15
C VAL A 580 -19.69 14.62 3.72
N GLN A 581 -20.61 14.34 2.78
CA GLN A 581 -20.78 13.00 2.22
C GLN A 581 -19.50 12.52 1.50
N GLU A 582 -18.89 13.35 0.66
CA GLU A 582 -17.61 13.04 0.01
C GLU A 582 -16.50 12.82 1.03
N LEU A 583 -16.35 13.70 2.03
CA LEU A 583 -15.33 13.55 3.09
C LEU A 583 -15.54 12.26 3.89
N SER A 584 -16.78 11.92 4.29
CA SER A 584 -17.05 10.69 5.04
C SER A 584 -16.76 9.42 4.23
N SER A 585 -17.00 9.43 2.92
CA SER A 585 -16.61 8.34 2.03
C SER A 585 -15.08 8.21 1.92
N GLN A 586 -14.36 9.33 1.86
CA GLN A 586 -12.90 9.34 1.86
C GLN A 586 -12.33 8.94 3.22
N ARG A 587 -12.97 9.33 4.33
CA ARG A 587 -12.63 8.92 5.71
C ARG A 587 -12.69 7.40 5.85
N ALA A 588 -13.68 6.75 5.21
CA ALA A 588 -13.78 5.29 5.16
C ALA A 588 -12.64 4.67 4.34
N LEU A 589 -12.35 5.17 3.14
CA LEU A 589 -11.24 4.68 2.29
C LEU A 589 -9.88 4.81 2.99
N CYS A 590 -9.63 5.92 3.70
CA CYS A 590 -8.42 6.09 4.51
C CYS A 590 -8.28 5.00 5.60
N VAL A 591 -9.39 4.61 6.25
CA VAL A 591 -9.42 3.53 7.25
C VAL A 591 -9.25 2.14 6.60
N GLU A 592 -9.79 1.92 5.39
CA GLU A 592 -9.55 0.69 4.62
C GLU A 592 -8.08 0.55 4.19
N CYS A 593 -7.41 1.66 3.87
CA CYS A 593 -5.95 1.72 3.68
C CYS A 593 -5.14 1.62 5.00
N GLY A 594 -5.79 1.46 6.16
CA GLY A 594 -5.14 1.21 7.45
C GLY A 594 -4.87 2.44 8.32
N LEU A 595 -5.28 3.66 7.93
CA LEU A 595 -5.09 4.84 8.76
C LEU A 595 -6.01 4.83 10.00
N SER A 596 -5.49 5.30 11.13
CA SER A 596 -6.27 5.37 12.37
C SER A 596 -7.40 6.39 12.29
N SER A 597 -8.64 5.95 12.56
CA SER A 597 -9.82 6.83 12.59
C SER A 597 -9.71 7.94 13.63
N THR A 598 -9.00 7.70 14.75
CA THR A 598 -8.75 8.74 15.78
C THR A 598 -7.69 9.75 15.38
N TRP A 599 -6.83 9.41 14.41
CA TRP A 599 -5.89 10.35 13.80
C TRP A 599 -6.59 11.19 12.73
N LEU A 600 -7.38 10.56 11.85
CA LEU A 600 -8.19 11.26 10.83
C LEU A 600 -9.14 12.29 11.48
N ALA A 601 -9.82 11.93 12.56
CA ALA A 601 -10.68 12.83 13.32
C ALA A 601 -9.96 14.02 13.97
N LYS A 602 -8.63 13.94 14.17
CA LYS A 602 -7.80 15.09 14.57
C LYS A 602 -7.34 15.91 13.36
N ARG A 603 -6.94 15.26 12.26
CA ARG A 603 -6.49 15.93 11.01
C ARG A 603 -7.59 16.81 10.41
N GLU A 604 -8.83 16.36 10.54
CA GLU A 604 -10.04 17.08 10.14
C GLU A 604 -10.36 18.31 11.02
N ASP A 605 -9.80 18.38 12.23
CA ASP A 605 -10.00 19.42 13.26
C ASP A 605 -11.48 19.68 13.65
N GLY A 606 -12.40 18.84 13.19
CA GLY A 606 -13.83 19.03 13.38
C GLY A 606 -14.50 19.98 12.39
N CYS A 607 -13.90 20.26 11.23
CA CYS A 607 -14.49 21.14 10.20
C CYS A 607 -15.93 20.77 9.79
N GLU A 608 -16.32 19.48 9.88
CA GLU A 608 -17.72 19.04 9.73
C GLU A 608 -18.65 19.74 10.75
N ARG A 609 -18.28 19.76 12.03
CA ARG A 609 -19.01 20.40 13.13
C ARG A 609 -18.94 21.93 13.06
N GLU A 610 -17.84 22.49 12.59
CA GLU A 610 -17.70 23.94 12.40
C GLU A 610 -18.64 24.45 11.30
N LEU A 611 -18.68 23.77 10.14
CA LEU A 611 -19.58 24.11 9.04
C LEU A 611 -21.04 23.94 9.46
N GLU A 612 -21.39 22.86 10.17
CA GLU A 612 -22.74 22.69 10.71
C GLU A 612 -23.11 23.83 11.68
N THR A 613 -22.21 24.17 12.61
CA THR A 613 -22.41 25.26 13.57
C THR A 613 -22.55 26.62 12.87
N ALA A 614 -21.78 26.86 11.80
CA ALA A 614 -21.88 28.08 11.00
C ALA A 614 -23.22 28.16 10.27
N LEU A 615 -23.66 27.08 9.62
CA LEU A 615 -24.96 27.00 8.95
C LEU A 615 -26.13 27.14 9.93
N GLN A 616 -26.08 26.52 11.12
CA GLN A 616 -27.12 26.65 12.14
C GLN A 616 -27.26 28.09 12.67
N LYS A 617 -26.13 28.81 12.88
CA LYS A 617 -26.14 30.23 13.24
C LYS A 617 -26.69 31.09 12.10
N LEU A 618 -26.29 30.80 10.87
CA LEU A 618 -26.72 31.51 9.67
C LEU A 618 -28.23 31.35 9.43
N ASP A 619 -28.79 30.15 9.63
CA ASP A 619 -30.24 29.90 9.59
C ASP A 619 -31.00 30.64 10.70
N ALA A 620 -30.39 30.86 11.87
CA ALA A 620 -31.03 31.63 12.95
C ALA A 620 -31.10 33.11 12.59
N GLU A 621 -29.95 33.74 12.32
CA GLU A 621 -29.86 35.16 11.97
C GLU A 621 -30.63 35.49 10.68
N LEU A 622 -30.65 34.57 9.70
CA LEU A 622 -31.47 34.74 8.49
C LEU A 622 -32.97 34.65 8.77
N ARG A 623 -33.42 33.80 9.72
CA ARG A 623 -34.84 33.77 10.14
C ARG A 623 -35.21 35.05 10.88
N ASP A 624 -34.33 35.54 11.74
CA ASP A 624 -34.54 36.79 12.48
C ASP A 624 -34.67 37.96 11.49
N VAL A 625 -33.71 38.16 10.58
CA VAL A 625 -33.78 39.22 9.55
C VAL A 625 -34.94 39.01 8.56
N SER A 626 -35.28 37.77 8.20
CA SER A 626 -36.48 37.51 7.39
C SER A 626 -37.76 37.92 8.11
N SER A 627 -37.88 37.64 9.42
CA SER A 627 -39.02 38.05 10.22
C SER A 627 -39.11 39.58 10.33
N LEU A 628 -37.98 40.26 10.54
CA LEU A 628 -37.92 41.72 10.58
C LEU A 628 -38.27 42.34 9.21
N CYS A 629 -37.91 41.71 8.09
CA CYS A 629 -38.29 42.17 6.74
C CYS A 629 -39.78 41.93 6.41
N VAL A 630 -40.40 40.88 6.95
CA VAL A 630 -41.86 40.70 6.88
C VAL A 630 -42.57 41.77 7.72
N GLN A 631 -42.05 42.07 8.91
CA GLN A 631 -42.57 43.13 9.79
C GLN A 631 -42.40 44.53 9.18
N ALA A 632 -41.26 44.79 8.53
CA ALA A 632 -41.02 46.00 7.76
C ALA A 632 -42.04 46.17 6.63
N ALA A 633 -42.36 45.10 5.89
CA ALA A 633 -43.37 45.13 4.84
C ALA A 633 -44.79 45.29 5.36
N ALA A 634 -45.11 44.70 6.51
CA ALA A 634 -46.38 44.94 7.20
C ALA A 634 -46.51 46.43 7.58
N ILE A 635 -45.46 47.03 8.14
CA ILE A 635 -45.40 48.45 8.50
C ILE A 635 -45.52 49.34 7.26
N ASP A 636 -44.74 49.12 6.20
CA ASP A 636 -44.85 49.88 4.95
C ASP A 636 -46.25 49.79 4.34
N SER A 637 -46.85 48.60 4.29
CA SER A 637 -48.24 48.45 3.85
C SER A 637 -49.22 49.24 4.73
N GLY A 638 -48.97 49.31 6.04
CA GLY A 638 -49.72 50.14 6.99
C GLY A 638 -49.50 51.63 6.81
N VAL A 639 -48.27 52.09 6.50
CA VAL A 639 -47.95 53.49 6.17
C VAL A 639 -48.63 53.89 4.86
N SER A 640 -48.53 53.05 3.82
CA SER A 640 -49.12 53.28 2.51
C SER A 640 -50.65 53.37 2.59
N VAL A 641 -51.31 52.40 3.23
CA VAL A 641 -52.75 52.43 3.51
C VAL A 641 -53.13 53.61 4.41
N SER A 642 -52.30 53.95 5.41
CA SER A 642 -52.54 55.14 6.24
C SER A 642 -52.39 56.45 5.46
N ARG A 643 -51.56 56.51 4.41
CA ARG A 643 -51.41 57.67 3.52
C ARG A 643 -52.64 57.80 2.62
N GLU A 644 -52.99 56.75 1.88
CA GLU A 644 -54.20 56.65 1.04
C GLU A 644 -55.45 57.10 1.83
N ILE A 645 -55.61 56.58 3.05
CA ILE A 645 -56.80 56.85 3.88
C ILE A 645 -56.72 58.17 4.65
N SER A 646 -55.53 58.76 4.87
CA SER A 646 -55.44 60.15 5.34
C SER A 646 -55.91 61.11 4.24
N GLU A 647 -55.53 60.84 2.99
CA GLU A 647 -55.89 61.65 1.82
C GLU A 647 -57.39 61.52 1.51
N THR A 648 -57.98 60.32 1.49
CA THR A 648 -59.42 60.18 1.25
C THR A 648 -60.26 60.75 2.40
N LEU A 649 -59.97 60.43 3.67
CA LEU A 649 -60.74 60.98 4.81
C LEU A 649 -60.68 62.51 4.89
N GLY A 650 -59.57 63.14 4.54
CA GLY A 650 -59.50 64.60 4.41
C GLY A 650 -60.57 65.11 3.44
N THR A 651 -60.55 64.61 2.19
CA THR A 651 -61.52 65.02 1.16
C THR A 651 -62.97 64.65 1.45
N VAL A 652 -63.23 63.70 2.36
CA VAL A 652 -64.58 63.31 2.81
C VAL A 652 -65.08 64.21 3.94
N CYS A 653 -64.25 64.49 4.94
CA CYS A 653 -64.58 65.40 6.04
C CYS A 653 -64.82 66.82 5.54
N ASP A 654 -63.95 67.33 4.65
CA ASP A 654 -64.09 68.66 4.04
C ASP A 654 -65.45 68.81 3.33
N ARG A 655 -65.92 67.77 2.63
CA ARG A 655 -67.25 67.76 1.97
C ARG A 655 -68.41 67.70 2.97
N PHE A 656 -68.27 66.96 4.06
CA PHE A 656 -69.28 66.87 5.11
C PHE A 656 -69.53 68.21 5.77
N ASP A 657 -68.48 68.92 6.18
CA ASP A 657 -68.63 70.21 6.84
C ASP A 657 -69.10 71.29 5.85
N HIS A 658 -68.75 71.18 4.56
CA HIS A 658 -69.34 72.01 3.50
C HIS A 658 -70.86 71.82 3.33
N LEU A 659 -71.38 70.61 3.56
CA LEU A 659 -72.81 70.29 3.55
C LEU A 659 -73.51 70.70 4.86
N ALA A 660 -72.82 70.62 6.00
CA ALA A 660 -73.33 71.03 7.31
C ALA A 660 -73.57 72.54 7.44
N HIS A 661 -73.14 73.34 6.46
CA HIS A 661 -73.25 74.80 6.44
C HIS A 661 -74.19 75.35 5.35
N GLN A 662 -74.95 74.49 4.64
CA GLN A 662 -76.05 74.96 3.78
C GLN A 662 -77.33 75.19 4.59
N PRO A 663 -77.89 76.42 4.66
CA PRO A 663 -79.17 76.68 5.30
C PRO A 663 -80.32 76.01 4.53
N LEU A 664 -81.24 75.39 5.25
CA LEU A 664 -82.15 74.36 4.73
C LEU A 664 -83.62 74.80 4.65
N ASP A 665 -83.84 76.03 4.21
CA ASP A 665 -85.17 76.65 4.04
C ASP A 665 -85.86 76.24 2.72
N LEU A 666 -86.17 74.95 2.56
CA LEU A 666 -86.96 74.43 1.43
C LEU A 666 -87.66 73.10 1.79
N PRO A 667 -89.00 72.99 1.73
CA PRO A 667 -89.70 71.73 1.99
C PRO A 667 -89.56 70.72 0.84
N ALA A 668 -89.20 69.48 1.20
CA ALA A 668 -89.52 68.22 0.51
C ALA A 668 -89.56 68.20 -1.04
N SER A 669 -88.57 68.76 -1.74
CA SER A 669 -88.43 68.54 -3.20
C SER A 669 -87.71 67.22 -3.51
N SER A 670 -88.13 66.52 -4.57
CA SER A 670 -87.54 65.22 -4.97
C SER A 670 -86.02 65.28 -5.22
N GLN A 671 -85.48 66.42 -5.65
CA GLN A 671 -84.04 66.62 -5.88
C GLN A 671 -83.20 66.53 -4.60
N ALA A 672 -83.74 67.00 -3.47
CA ALA A 672 -83.03 66.95 -2.18
C ALA A 672 -82.81 65.50 -1.70
N MET A 673 -83.75 64.61 -2.00
CA MET A 673 -83.63 63.18 -1.67
C MET A 673 -82.63 62.46 -2.58
N SER A 674 -82.63 62.73 -3.89
CA SER A 674 -81.69 62.09 -4.82
C SER A 674 -80.22 62.49 -4.56
N LEU A 675 -79.98 63.76 -4.21
CA LEU A 675 -78.62 64.25 -3.93
C LEU A 675 -78.07 63.64 -2.63
N ARG A 676 -78.90 63.53 -1.59
CA ARG A 676 -78.56 62.81 -0.35
C ARG A 676 -78.32 61.31 -0.61
N SER A 677 -79.13 60.67 -1.45
CA SER A 677 -78.94 59.25 -1.79
C SER A 677 -77.63 58.95 -2.52
N ARG A 678 -77.10 59.89 -3.33
CA ARG A 678 -75.77 59.75 -3.94
C ARG A 678 -74.66 59.84 -2.89
N LEU A 679 -74.73 60.83 -2.01
CA LEU A 679 -73.75 61.01 -0.93
C LEU A 679 -73.68 59.78 -0.02
N LEU A 680 -74.83 59.19 0.37
CA LEU A 680 -74.85 57.94 1.14
C LEU A 680 -74.10 56.79 0.44
N HIS A 681 -74.13 56.70 -0.89
CA HIS A 681 -73.45 55.64 -1.63
C HIS A 681 -71.94 55.87 -1.73
N GLU A 682 -71.49 57.11 -2.00
CA GLU A 682 -70.07 57.50 -1.96
C GLU A 682 -69.47 57.26 -0.57
N LEU A 683 -70.22 57.57 0.49
CA LEU A 683 -69.82 57.34 1.88
C LEU A 683 -69.79 55.85 2.27
N GLN A 684 -70.63 55.02 1.67
CA GLN A 684 -70.56 53.56 1.84
C GLN A 684 -69.30 52.97 1.18
N GLN A 685 -68.85 53.52 0.05
CA GLN A 685 -67.59 53.12 -0.61
C GLN A 685 -66.36 53.47 0.25
N GLU A 686 -66.36 54.63 0.93
CA GLU A 686 -65.31 55.01 1.88
C GLU A 686 -65.41 54.27 3.24
N LEU A 687 -66.57 53.71 3.59
CA LEU A 687 -66.65 52.77 4.72
C LEU A 687 -65.82 51.49 4.44
N ASP A 688 -65.79 51.05 3.18
CA ASP A 688 -64.96 49.91 2.75
C ASP A 688 -63.47 50.27 2.58
N THR A 689 -63.12 51.53 2.32
CA THR A 689 -61.72 51.98 2.46
C THR A 689 -61.28 51.93 3.93
N GLY A 690 -62.15 52.33 4.87
CA GLY A 690 -61.95 52.14 6.31
C GLY A 690 -61.76 50.69 6.74
N ASN A 691 -62.49 49.74 6.12
CA ASN A 691 -62.28 48.31 6.34
C ASN A 691 -60.87 47.87 5.89
N ARG A 692 -60.27 48.49 4.87
CA ARG A 692 -58.87 48.26 4.47
C ARG A 692 -57.88 48.83 5.50
N ALA A 693 -58.10 50.03 6.04
CA ALA A 693 -57.31 50.57 7.18
C ALA A 693 -57.32 49.59 8.37
N ARG A 694 -58.51 49.12 8.75
CA ARG A 694 -58.67 48.19 9.88
C ARG A 694 -57.97 46.85 9.66
N ASN A 695 -57.99 46.32 8.44
CA ASN A 695 -57.28 45.09 8.10
C ASN A 695 -55.76 45.28 8.03
N ALA A 696 -55.27 46.40 7.48
CA ALA A 696 -53.85 46.74 7.49
C ALA A 696 -53.33 46.94 8.93
N ARG A 697 -54.10 47.63 9.77
CA ARG A 697 -53.82 47.78 11.20
C ARG A 697 -53.76 46.44 11.92
N LEU A 698 -54.73 45.56 11.70
CA LEU A 698 -54.75 44.23 12.30
C LEU A 698 -53.50 43.44 11.88
N ARG A 699 -53.08 43.49 10.60
CA ARG A 699 -51.81 42.89 10.16
C ARG A 699 -50.60 43.46 10.90
N VAL A 700 -50.45 44.79 10.96
CA VAL A 700 -49.36 45.43 11.73
C VAL A 700 -49.37 44.95 13.19
N GLN A 701 -50.55 44.83 13.82
CA GLN A 701 -50.68 44.35 15.21
C GLN A 701 -50.48 42.84 15.40
N THR A 702 -50.67 42.00 14.38
CA THR A 702 -50.48 40.54 14.48
C THR A 702 -49.13 40.05 13.96
N GLU A 703 -48.51 40.79 13.04
CA GLU A 703 -47.29 40.40 12.35
C GLU A 703 -46.05 41.07 12.97
N VAL A 704 -46.16 42.31 13.48
CA VAL A 704 -45.08 42.98 14.22
C VAL A 704 -45.02 42.50 15.67
N ILE A 705 -43.97 41.72 15.95
CA ILE A 705 -43.69 41.07 17.24
C ILE A 705 -42.28 41.46 17.76
N SER A 706 -41.43 42.10 16.93
CA SER A 706 -40.10 42.56 17.37
C SER A 706 -40.14 43.91 18.05
N SER A 707 -39.51 44.01 19.23
CA SER A 707 -39.30 45.26 19.97
C SER A 707 -38.47 46.30 19.22
N GLN A 708 -37.68 45.88 18.22
CA GLN A 708 -36.97 46.81 17.32
C GLN A 708 -37.91 47.58 16.38
N LEU A 709 -39.12 47.05 16.14
CA LEU A 709 -40.14 47.63 15.27
C LEU A 709 -41.41 48.06 16.02
N GLU A 710 -41.50 47.81 17.33
CA GLU A 710 -42.61 48.25 18.18
C GLU A 710 -42.87 49.77 18.09
N ALA A 711 -41.83 50.61 18.09
CA ALA A 711 -42.00 52.07 18.03
C ALA A 711 -42.65 52.56 16.72
N PRO A 712 -42.11 52.27 15.51
CA PRO A 712 -42.76 52.65 14.25
C PRO A 712 -44.11 51.93 14.06
N ALA A 713 -44.24 50.66 14.45
CA ALA A 713 -45.52 49.94 14.37
C ALA A 713 -46.58 50.53 15.31
N HIS A 714 -46.20 51.02 16.49
CA HIS A 714 -47.11 51.70 17.42
C HIS A 714 -47.52 53.07 16.89
N ALA A 715 -46.61 53.83 16.24
CA ALA A 715 -46.95 55.07 15.56
C ALA A 715 -47.96 54.85 14.42
N VAL A 716 -47.72 53.86 13.56
CA VAL A 716 -48.63 53.48 12.45
C VAL A 716 -49.95 52.91 12.98
N THR A 717 -49.91 52.05 14.00
CA THR A 717 -51.13 51.52 14.66
C THR A 717 -51.95 52.62 15.32
N THR A 718 -51.30 53.61 15.94
CA THR A 718 -51.98 54.77 16.55
C THR A 718 -52.61 55.65 15.47
N ARG A 719 -51.91 55.91 14.37
CA ARG A 719 -52.46 56.66 13.22
C ARG A 719 -53.62 55.91 12.55
N LEU A 720 -53.55 54.58 12.44
CA LEU A 720 -54.67 53.77 11.94
C LEU A 720 -55.81 53.64 12.96
N GLN A 721 -55.54 53.73 14.27
CA GLN A 721 -56.56 53.80 15.33
C GLN A 721 -57.32 55.13 15.28
N THR A 722 -56.64 56.27 15.12
CA THR A 722 -57.31 57.57 14.99
C THR A 722 -58.12 57.69 13.71
N LEU A 723 -57.65 57.12 12.60
CA LEU A 723 -58.42 57.01 11.35
C LEU A 723 -59.64 56.07 11.50
N ASP A 724 -59.49 54.90 12.14
CA ASP A 724 -60.58 53.96 12.46
C ASP A 724 -61.64 54.59 13.39
N ASP A 725 -61.24 55.42 14.36
CA ASP A 725 -62.19 56.14 15.23
C ASP A 725 -62.87 57.33 14.55
N ALA A 726 -62.15 58.09 13.71
CA ALA A 726 -62.76 59.13 12.87
C ALA A 726 -63.79 58.54 11.91
N LEU A 727 -63.48 57.39 11.30
CA LEU A 727 -64.36 56.68 10.39
C LEU A 727 -65.57 56.05 11.12
N LYS A 728 -65.42 55.59 12.36
CA LYS A 728 -66.56 55.24 13.24
C LYS A 728 -67.45 56.46 13.49
N GLN A 729 -66.90 57.61 13.83
CA GLN A 729 -67.68 58.84 14.06
C GLN A 729 -68.44 59.27 12.80
N ALA A 730 -67.81 59.21 11.62
CA ALA A 730 -68.46 59.42 10.33
C ALA A 730 -69.62 58.42 10.10
N SER A 731 -69.41 57.14 10.36
CA SER A 731 -70.46 56.09 10.24
C SER A 731 -71.63 56.28 11.22
N GLN A 732 -71.39 56.90 12.38
CA GLN A 732 -72.43 57.22 13.35
C GLN A 732 -73.23 58.47 12.93
N ARG A 733 -72.57 59.51 12.41
CA ARG A 733 -73.24 60.65 11.74
C ARG A 733 -74.12 60.18 10.58
N LEU A 734 -73.63 59.25 9.76
CA LEU A 734 -74.35 58.67 8.61
C LEU A 734 -75.69 58.04 9.03
N ARG A 735 -75.66 57.14 10.02
CA ARG A 735 -76.86 56.45 10.54
C ARG A 735 -77.86 57.39 11.19
N TRP A 736 -77.40 58.52 11.74
CA TRP A 736 -78.27 59.54 12.31
C TRP A 736 -79.04 60.31 11.22
N GLU A 737 -78.37 60.72 10.13
CA GLU A 737 -79.04 61.32 8.97
C GLU A 737 -80.01 60.36 8.28
N GLU A 738 -79.68 59.06 8.16
CA GLU A 738 -80.63 58.06 7.64
C GLU A 738 -81.93 57.98 8.47
N ALA A 739 -81.83 58.03 9.80
CA ALA A 739 -82.99 57.99 10.68
C ALA A 739 -83.85 59.26 10.54
N ARG A 740 -83.19 60.43 10.53
CA ARG A 740 -83.81 61.75 10.30
C ARG A 740 -84.54 61.83 8.96
N LEU A 741 -83.96 61.27 7.90
CA LEU A 741 -84.56 61.19 6.57
C LEU A 741 -85.84 60.33 6.55
N ARG A 742 -85.86 59.20 7.28
CA ARG A 742 -87.05 58.34 7.38
C ARG A 742 -88.20 59.04 8.13
N GLN A 743 -87.92 59.78 9.21
CA GLN A 743 -88.92 60.60 9.90
C GLN A 743 -89.51 61.67 8.97
N ALA A 744 -88.68 62.39 8.22
CA ALA A 744 -89.14 63.45 7.29
C ALA A 744 -90.10 62.91 6.20
N SER A 745 -89.83 61.72 5.66
CA SER A 745 -90.71 61.08 4.67
C SER A 745 -92.09 60.74 5.25
N GLN A 746 -92.14 60.25 6.49
CA GLN A 746 -93.39 59.85 7.16
C GLN A 746 -94.29 61.04 7.52
N VAL A 747 -93.71 62.22 7.77
CA VAL A 747 -94.50 63.45 8.02
C VAL A 747 -95.14 63.96 6.72
N GLY A 748 -94.46 63.86 5.57
CA GLY A 748 -95.03 64.20 4.26
C GLY A 748 -96.27 63.37 3.94
N GLU A 749 -96.17 62.05 4.05
CA GLU A 749 -97.28 61.11 3.82
C GLU A 749 -98.53 61.33 4.70
N LEU A 750 -98.41 62.04 5.81
CA LEU A 750 -99.52 62.40 6.70
C LEU A 750 -100.16 63.74 6.33
N ASN A 751 -99.42 64.66 5.69
CA ASN A 751 -99.97 65.91 5.17
C ASN A 751 -100.93 65.65 4.01
N ASP A 752 -100.46 64.90 3.01
CA ASP A 752 -101.19 64.71 1.73
C ASP A 752 -102.58 64.09 1.97
N LYS A 753 -102.63 63.09 2.85
CA LYS A 753 -103.86 62.40 3.28
C LYS A 753 -104.79 63.30 4.12
N ALA A 754 -104.27 64.35 4.75
CA ALA A 754 -105.07 65.30 5.51
C ALA A 754 -105.67 66.39 4.61
N GLU A 755 -104.95 66.84 3.58
CA GLU A 755 -105.50 67.75 2.57
C GLU A 755 -106.64 67.10 1.77
N GLU A 756 -106.48 65.83 1.39
CA GLU A 756 -107.53 64.99 0.77
C GLU A 756 -108.82 64.99 1.61
N ARG A 757 -108.73 64.59 2.90
CA ARG A 757 -109.90 64.58 3.81
C ARG A 757 -110.47 65.97 4.12
N GLN A 758 -109.66 67.02 4.07
CA GLN A 758 -110.16 68.40 4.19
C GLN A 758 -111.04 68.78 2.98
N GLN A 759 -110.68 68.33 1.78
CA GLN A 759 -111.42 68.64 0.55
C GLN A 759 -112.76 67.88 0.46
N GLU A 760 -112.82 66.61 0.87
CA GLU A 760 -114.07 65.84 0.97
C GLU A 760 -115.10 66.56 1.86
N ALA A 761 -114.66 66.98 3.06
CA ALA A 761 -115.51 67.64 4.04
C ALA A 761 -116.08 68.98 3.55
N ILE A 762 -115.30 69.76 2.79
CA ILE A 762 -115.73 71.02 2.19
C ILE A 762 -116.83 70.78 1.13
N GLN A 763 -116.74 69.71 0.34
CA GLN A 763 -117.74 69.41 -0.69
C GLN A 763 -119.12 69.08 -0.10
N VAL A 764 -119.19 68.38 1.03
CA VAL A 764 -120.46 68.05 1.69
C VAL A 764 -121.05 69.26 2.43
N LEU A 765 -120.21 70.13 3.00
CA LEU A 765 -120.64 71.43 3.52
C LEU A 765 -121.32 72.26 2.42
N ALA A 766 -120.72 72.34 1.22
CA ALA A 766 -121.30 73.05 0.08
C ALA A 766 -122.64 72.47 -0.39
N ARG A 767 -122.83 71.14 -0.34
CA ARG A 767 -124.12 70.50 -0.67
C ARG A 767 -125.22 70.90 0.30
N LEU A 768 -124.92 71.00 1.61
CA LEU A 768 -125.87 71.45 2.64
C LEU A 768 -126.30 72.92 2.49
N GLU A 769 -125.53 73.76 1.78
CA GLU A 769 -125.89 75.18 1.60
C GLU A 769 -126.87 75.44 0.44
N ILE A 770 -127.04 74.48 -0.48
CA ILE A 770 -127.78 74.68 -1.74
C ILE A 770 -129.29 74.37 -1.61
N GLY A 771 -129.72 73.68 -0.55
CA GLY A 771 -131.14 73.59 -0.16
C GLY A 771 -132.04 72.80 -1.14
N ALA A 772 -131.54 71.70 -1.70
CA ALA A 772 -132.33 70.84 -2.59
C ALA A 772 -133.50 70.14 -1.85
N PRO A 773 -134.68 69.95 -2.49
CA PRO A 773 -135.91 69.55 -1.80
C PRO A 773 -136.01 68.07 -1.38
N GLU A 774 -135.05 67.20 -1.72
CA GLU A 774 -135.01 65.79 -1.30
C GLU A 774 -134.44 65.63 0.12
N ALA A 775 -135.04 66.36 1.07
CA ALA A 775 -134.53 66.64 2.42
C ALA A 775 -134.50 65.44 3.39
N HIS A 776 -134.58 64.19 2.90
CA HIS A 776 -134.52 62.97 3.71
C HIS A 776 -133.37 62.03 3.31
N SER A 777 -132.64 62.28 2.21
CA SER A 777 -131.48 61.46 1.83
C SER A 777 -130.15 61.90 2.46
N TYR A 778 -130.03 63.15 2.93
CA TYR A 778 -128.73 63.77 3.23
C TYR A 778 -128.18 63.56 4.66
N SER A 779 -128.99 63.07 5.61
CA SER A 779 -128.54 62.86 7.00
C SER A 779 -127.42 61.81 7.11
N ALA A 780 -127.49 60.74 6.31
CA ALA A 780 -126.55 59.63 6.40
C ALA A 780 -125.12 60.01 5.94
N ASP A 781 -125.00 60.75 4.83
CA ASP A 781 -123.73 61.24 4.30
C ASP A 781 -123.01 62.17 5.31
N VAL A 782 -123.79 63.02 6.00
CA VAL A 782 -123.30 63.94 7.02
C VAL A 782 -122.71 63.20 8.20
N ASP A 783 -123.46 62.27 8.80
CA ASP A 783 -123.00 61.51 9.97
C ASP A 783 -121.78 60.64 9.62
N CYS A 784 -121.73 60.07 8.41
CA CYS A 784 -120.60 59.28 7.92
C CYS A 784 -119.30 60.10 7.85
N ILE A 785 -119.31 61.27 7.21
CA ILE A 785 -118.11 62.13 7.12
C ILE A 785 -117.74 62.74 8.47
N CYS A 786 -118.72 63.05 9.33
CA CYS A 786 -118.46 63.47 10.71
C CYS A 786 -117.88 62.35 11.59
N LEU A 787 -118.05 61.06 11.24
CA LEU A 787 -117.35 59.94 11.86
C LEU A 787 -115.94 59.76 11.27
N ASP A 788 -115.79 59.81 9.95
CA ASP A 788 -114.51 59.64 9.26
C ASP A 788 -113.48 60.71 9.63
N LEU A 789 -113.89 61.99 9.70
CA LEU A 789 -113.02 63.07 10.18
C LEU A 789 -112.56 62.86 11.62
N ALA A 790 -113.43 62.35 12.49
CA ALA A 790 -113.08 62.06 13.88
C ALA A 790 -112.11 60.88 14.00
N SER A 791 -112.30 59.83 13.19
CA SER A 791 -111.39 58.68 13.15
C SER A 791 -110.01 59.08 12.62
N PHE A 792 -109.95 59.93 11.59
CA PHE A 792 -108.70 60.39 11.00
C PHE A 792 -107.90 61.33 11.92
N VAL A 793 -108.56 62.28 12.61
CA VAL A 793 -107.91 63.15 13.61
C VAL A 793 -107.39 62.33 14.80
N SER A 794 -108.15 61.32 15.26
CA SER A 794 -107.67 60.36 16.27
C SER A 794 -106.49 59.52 15.75
N GLY A 795 -106.52 59.15 14.47
CA GLY A 795 -105.44 58.46 13.77
C GLY A 795 -104.15 59.28 13.70
N ILE A 796 -104.21 60.59 13.47
CA ILE A 796 -103.03 61.47 13.56
C ILE A 796 -102.54 61.56 15.01
N ALA A 797 -103.44 61.79 15.98
CA ALA A 797 -103.08 61.92 17.40
C ALA A 797 -102.35 60.67 17.94
N SER A 798 -102.80 59.47 17.55
CA SER A 798 -102.12 58.21 17.91
C SER A 798 -100.75 58.02 17.23
N LYS A 799 -100.51 58.66 16.08
CA LYS A 799 -99.23 58.60 15.35
C LYS A 799 -98.23 59.67 15.81
N THR A 800 -98.69 60.81 16.34
CA THR A 800 -97.79 61.82 16.92
C THR A 800 -96.97 61.31 18.11
N ASP A 801 -97.48 60.33 18.86
CA ASP A 801 -96.71 59.65 19.92
C ASP A 801 -95.68 58.63 19.37
N ILE A 802 -95.86 58.11 18.15
CA ILE A 802 -94.95 57.15 17.51
C ILE A 802 -93.76 57.85 16.86
N VAL A 803 -93.96 59.05 16.31
CA VAL A 803 -92.88 59.87 15.69
C VAL A 803 -91.86 60.35 16.73
N GLY A 804 -92.27 60.45 18.01
CA GLY A 804 -91.63 61.27 19.03
C GLY A 804 -90.33 60.81 19.70
N LYS A 805 -89.50 59.99 19.03
CA LYS A 805 -88.14 59.60 19.48
C LYS A 805 -87.15 59.46 18.33
N ALA A 806 -86.62 60.58 17.85
CA ALA A 806 -85.38 60.58 17.08
C ALA A 806 -84.22 59.95 17.91
N PRO A 807 -83.27 59.23 17.29
CA PRO A 807 -82.06 58.80 17.98
C PRO A 807 -81.21 60.01 18.39
N ALA A 808 -80.67 60.00 19.61
CA ALA A 808 -79.82 61.09 20.08
C ALA A 808 -78.57 61.24 19.18
N LEU A 809 -78.21 62.48 18.87
CA LEU A 809 -76.96 62.82 18.20
C LEU A 809 -75.79 62.25 19.03
N PRO A 810 -74.84 61.51 18.41
CA PRO A 810 -73.56 61.22 19.06
C PRO A 810 -72.92 62.53 19.48
N ALA A 811 -72.47 62.62 20.73
CA ALA A 811 -71.93 63.86 21.29
C ALA A 811 -70.57 64.21 20.65
N VAL A 812 -70.62 64.94 19.53
CA VAL A 812 -69.44 65.51 18.88
C VAL A 812 -68.88 66.61 19.78
N ALA A 813 -67.82 66.30 20.51
CA ALA A 813 -67.08 67.30 21.26
C ALA A 813 -66.52 68.38 20.30
N ASN A 814 -66.48 69.62 20.80
CA ASN A 814 -65.76 70.78 20.24
C ASN A 814 -66.47 71.70 19.21
N HIS A 815 -67.75 71.53 18.88
CA HIS A 815 -68.53 72.60 18.22
C HIS A 815 -69.70 73.09 19.09
N ALA A 816 -69.59 74.33 19.55
CA ALA A 816 -70.57 74.98 20.42
C ALA A 816 -71.47 75.96 19.66
N ASN A 817 -72.60 76.30 20.29
CA ASN A 817 -73.40 77.51 20.03
C ASN A 817 -74.15 77.64 18.69
N VAL A 818 -74.71 76.56 18.15
CA VAL A 818 -76.08 76.60 17.59
C VAL A 818 -76.84 75.35 18.04
N VAL A 819 -77.92 75.52 18.79
CA VAL A 819 -78.94 74.47 18.95
C VAL A 819 -80.03 74.77 17.93
N PRO A 820 -80.15 74.01 16.81
CA PRO A 820 -81.28 74.20 15.89
C PRO A 820 -82.59 73.88 16.62
N PRO A 821 -83.72 74.53 16.24
CA PRO A 821 -85.01 74.21 16.84
C PRO A 821 -85.35 72.73 16.60
N ASP A 822 -85.83 72.07 17.65
CA ASP A 822 -86.11 70.64 17.65
C ASP A 822 -87.03 70.25 16.47
N PRO A 823 -86.59 69.39 15.54
CA PRO A 823 -87.40 69.00 14.39
C PRO A 823 -88.67 68.24 14.82
N ASP A 824 -88.64 67.51 15.94
CA ASP A 824 -89.82 66.86 16.51
C ASP A 824 -90.86 67.90 16.96
N TYR A 825 -90.44 69.07 17.47
CA TYR A 825 -91.34 70.16 17.86
C TYR A 825 -92.04 70.78 16.64
N LEU A 826 -91.30 71.01 15.55
CA LEU A 826 -91.87 71.57 14.31
C LEU A 826 -92.85 70.58 13.66
N ALA A 827 -92.52 69.29 13.59
CA ALA A 827 -93.41 68.25 13.07
C ALA A 827 -94.69 68.11 13.90
N ARG A 828 -94.59 68.08 15.24
CA ARG A 828 -95.76 68.02 16.14
C ARG A 828 -96.65 69.26 16.00
N ARG A 829 -96.07 70.46 15.89
CA ARG A 829 -96.82 71.71 15.69
C ARG A 829 -97.60 71.68 14.38
N PHE A 830 -96.99 71.22 13.30
CA PHE A 830 -97.63 71.12 11.99
C PHE A 830 -98.81 70.12 11.98
N LEU A 831 -98.63 68.94 12.57
CA LEU A 831 -99.69 67.94 12.71
C LEU A 831 -100.84 68.42 13.62
N ASN A 832 -100.56 69.21 14.66
CA ASN A 832 -101.60 69.81 15.50
C ASN A 832 -102.43 70.88 14.75
N ASP A 833 -101.81 71.73 13.93
CA ASP A 833 -102.51 72.70 13.08
C ASP A 833 -103.45 72.00 12.08
N ILE A 834 -103.06 70.84 11.54
CA ILE A 834 -103.89 70.00 10.68
C ILE A 834 -105.11 69.45 11.44
N CYS A 835 -104.89 68.85 12.61
CA CYS A 835 -105.98 68.34 13.46
C CYS A 835 -106.98 69.43 13.86
N ALA A 836 -106.51 70.65 14.13
CA ALA A 836 -107.37 71.80 14.46
C ALA A 836 -108.27 72.20 13.27
N LYS A 837 -107.71 72.28 12.05
CA LYS A 837 -108.47 72.61 10.83
C LYS A 837 -109.60 71.62 10.55
N LEU A 838 -109.29 70.32 10.57
CA LEU A 838 -110.27 69.25 10.32
C LEU A 838 -111.37 69.21 11.38
N THR A 839 -111.01 69.44 12.65
CA THR A 839 -111.99 69.49 13.76
C THR A 839 -112.96 70.67 13.61
N ALA A 840 -112.48 71.86 13.23
CA ALA A 840 -113.34 73.02 12.98
C ALA A 840 -114.30 72.82 11.79
N LEU A 841 -113.84 72.11 10.75
CA LEU A 841 -114.65 71.77 9.57
C LEU A 841 -115.83 70.85 9.94
N ARG A 842 -115.56 69.82 10.77
CA ARG A 842 -116.57 68.88 11.29
C ARG A 842 -117.71 69.59 12.05
N VAL A 843 -117.40 70.58 12.88
CA VAL A 843 -118.41 71.31 13.68
C VAL A 843 -119.40 72.06 12.79
N ARG A 844 -118.92 72.78 11.77
CA ARG A 844 -119.77 73.55 10.84
C ARG A 844 -120.77 72.68 10.06
N ILE A 845 -120.39 71.45 9.70
CA ILE A 845 -121.29 70.49 9.03
C ILE A 845 -122.48 70.17 9.95
N MET A 846 -122.22 69.88 11.23
CA MET A 846 -123.26 69.52 12.19
C MET A 846 -124.22 70.69 12.52
N GLU A 847 -123.70 71.92 12.65
CA GLU A 847 -124.51 73.12 12.89
C GLU A 847 -125.52 73.39 11.75
N LYS A 848 -125.07 73.23 10.49
CA LYS A 848 -125.94 73.35 9.31
C LYS A 848 -127.04 72.28 9.28
N HIS A 849 -126.69 71.03 9.59
CA HIS A 849 -127.65 69.93 9.58
C HIS A 849 -128.75 70.12 10.64
N ALA A 850 -128.39 70.52 11.86
CA ALA A 850 -129.34 70.76 12.94
C ALA A 850 -130.38 71.85 12.64
N ALA A 851 -130.04 72.84 11.80
CA ALA A 851 -130.93 73.94 11.43
C ALA A 851 -132.07 73.54 10.46
N MET A 852 -131.95 72.43 9.72
CA MET A 852 -132.94 72.04 8.71
C MET A 852 -134.12 71.23 9.27
N SER A 853 -133.95 70.53 10.40
CA SER A 853 -134.89 69.50 10.88
C SER A 853 -136.05 70.00 11.75
N ALA A 854 -136.40 71.30 11.68
CA ALA A 854 -137.20 71.97 12.71
C ALA A 854 -138.68 72.27 12.36
N VAL A 855 -139.23 71.77 11.24
CA VAL A 855 -140.57 72.18 10.74
C VAL A 855 -141.42 71.01 10.21
N THR A 856 -142.20 70.33 11.06
CA THR A 856 -143.56 69.77 10.79
C THR A 856 -144.21 69.17 12.07
N PRO A 857 -145.55 69.02 12.17
CA PRO A 857 -146.24 68.61 13.40
C PRO A 857 -146.69 67.13 13.50
N GLU A 858 -147.23 66.78 14.67
CA GLU A 858 -147.57 65.46 15.25
C GLU A 858 -148.44 64.47 14.44
N GLY A 859 -148.28 63.15 14.69
CA GLY A 859 -149.31 62.15 14.32
C GLY A 859 -149.00 60.65 14.50
N THR A 860 -149.47 60.03 15.59
CA THR A 860 -149.81 58.59 15.77
C THR A 860 -148.74 57.46 15.69
N ALA A 861 -149.04 56.34 16.37
CA ALA A 861 -148.31 55.06 16.46
C ALA A 861 -149.25 53.89 16.03
N PRO A 862 -148.93 52.56 16.12
CA PRO A 862 -147.70 51.84 16.49
C PRO A 862 -147.20 50.99 15.27
N PRO A 863 -146.92 49.65 15.20
CA PRO A 863 -146.83 48.51 16.15
C PRO A 863 -145.41 47.86 16.29
N PRO A 864 -145.18 46.90 17.22
CA PRO A 864 -143.92 46.15 17.33
C PRO A 864 -143.95 44.76 16.65
N HIS A 865 -142.81 44.28 16.16
CA HIS A 865 -142.62 42.85 15.80
C HIS A 865 -141.18 42.35 16.08
N ARG A 866 -141.07 41.05 16.35
CA ARG A 866 -139.85 40.30 16.70
C ARG A 866 -139.92 38.92 16.04
N THR A 867 -138.94 38.56 15.23
CA THR A 867 -138.78 37.21 14.66
C THR A 867 -137.31 36.90 14.40
N ASP A 868 -136.83 35.83 15.01
CA ASP A 868 -135.53 35.19 14.72
C ASP A 868 -135.59 34.34 13.44
N ALA A 869 -134.46 34.06 12.78
CA ALA A 869 -134.17 32.75 12.15
C ALA A 869 -132.77 32.64 11.50
N ARG A 870 -132.06 31.56 11.84
CA ARG A 870 -131.27 30.66 10.95
C ARG A 870 -130.09 31.22 10.13
N ASP A 871 -128.85 30.79 10.41
CA ASP A 871 -128.20 29.51 10.04
C ASP A 871 -127.72 29.45 8.58
N THR A 872 -126.40 29.27 8.34
CA THR A 872 -125.83 28.16 7.51
C THR A 872 -124.30 28.23 7.28
N SER A 873 -123.58 27.18 7.70
CA SER A 873 -122.33 26.65 7.06
C SER A 873 -121.06 27.55 7.04
N SER A 874 -119.83 27.11 6.70
CA SER A 874 -119.29 25.80 6.26
C SER A 874 -117.81 25.60 6.68
N SER A 875 -117.32 24.37 6.58
CA SER A 875 -115.93 23.87 6.56
C SER A 875 -115.05 24.53 5.45
N ILE A 876 -113.70 24.67 5.51
CA ILE A 876 -112.55 23.75 5.84
C ILE A 876 -112.30 22.70 4.72
N PRO A 877 -111.05 22.35 4.26
CA PRO A 877 -109.80 23.06 3.89
C PRO A 877 -109.37 22.72 2.41
N PRO A 878 -108.25 22.02 2.03
CA PRO A 878 -106.77 22.25 2.14
C PRO A 878 -105.97 22.20 0.78
N ASP A 879 -104.62 22.26 0.87
CA ASP A 879 -103.60 21.46 0.09
C ASP A 879 -103.12 21.79 -1.36
N ALA A 880 -101.94 21.22 -1.69
CA ALA A 880 -101.23 20.98 -2.97
C ALA A 880 -100.93 22.16 -3.94
N SER A 881 -99.76 22.37 -4.58
CA SER A 881 -98.51 21.60 -4.91
C SER A 881 -98.39 21.01 -6.34
N VAL A 882 -97.25 21.30 -7.02
CA VAL A 882 -96.81 20.95 -8.41
C VAL A 882 -95.39 21.57 -8.61
N VAL A 883 -94.47 21.28 -9.55
CA VAL A 883 -93.98 20.11 -10.36
C VAL A 883 -93.16 20.71 -11.54
N ARG A 884 -91.95 20.29 -11.99
CA ARG A 884 -91.05 19.14 -11.72
C ARG A 884 -89.59 19.47 -12.15
N GLY A 885 -88.59 18.82 -11.53
CA GLY A 885 -87.30 18.40 -12.15
C GLY A 885 -86.18 19.46 -12.32
N ASP A 886 -84.88 19.07 -12.40
CA ASP A 886 -84.29 17.74 -12.17
C ASP A 886 -82.74 17.78 -11.96
N GLN A 887 -82.18 16.90 -11.09
CA GLN A 887 -80.75 16.44 -11.01
C GLN A 887 -79.63 17.51 -10.72
N LEU A 888 -78.42 17.24 -10.17
CA LEU A 888 -77.76 16.05 -9.56
C LEU A 888 -76.57 16.45 -8.62
N ALA A 889 -76.30 15.64 -7.58
CA ALA A 889 -75.08 15.42 -6.73
C ALA A 889 -73.96 16.49 -6.51
N ASN A 890 -73.52 16.68 -5.24
CA ASN A 890 -72.18 16.21 -4.74
C ASN A 890 -72.05 16.23 -3.17
N GLU A 891 -70.88 15.84 -2.62
CA GLU A 891 -70.71 15.28 -1.25
C GLU A 891 -70.05 16.15 -0.12
N LYS A 892 -69.99 15.56 1.09
CA LYS A 892 -69.29 15.99 2.35
C LYS A 892 -67.91 15.23 2.47
N PRO A 893 -67.19 15.06 3.62
CA PRO A 893 -67.28 15.66 4.98
C PRO A 893 -65.96 16.07 5.70
N SER A 894 -66.12 16.91 6.75
CA SER A 894 -65.52 16.84 8.11
C SER A 894 -64.03 16.53 8.38
N ILE A 895 -63.42 17.33 9.26
CA ILE A 895 -62.19 17.02 10.03
C ILE A 895 -62.49 17.22 11.53
N ALA A 896 -61.94 16.38 12.42
CA ALA A 896 -62.15 16.43 13.87
C ALA A 896 -60.86 16.27 14.69
N ALA A 897 -60.87 16.75 15.95
CA ALA A 897 -59.70 16.89 16.83
C ALA A 897 -59.41 15.68 17.73
N GLY A 898 -58.25 15.66 18.44
CA GLY A 898 -58.10 14.74 19.60
C GLY A 898 -56.71 14.45 20.21
N ASN A 899 -56.13 15.41 20.94
CA ASN A 899 -55.36 15.27 22.20
C ASN A 899 -54.68 13.93 22.66
N ARG A 900 -53.43 14.10 23.14
CA ARG A 900 -52.74 13.47 24.32
C ARG A 900 -51.86 12.18 24.21
N LEU A 901 -50.79 12.27 25.01
CA LEU A 901 -49.79 11.30 25.51
C LEU A 901 -50.41 10.09 26.29
N PRO A 902 -49.70 8.96 26.59
CA PRO A 902 -48.29 8.91 27.05
C PRO A 902 -47.39 7.74 26.55
N ALA A 903 -46.19 7.63 27.14
CA ALA A 903 -45.09 6.72 26.79
C ALA A 903 -45.16 5.32 27.41
N LEU A 904 -44.35 4.36 26.91
CA LEU A 904 -43.79 3.20 27.65
C LEU A 904 -42.71 2.42 26.85
N VAL A 905 -41.74 1.86 27.59
CA VAL A 905 -40.82 0.72 27.27
C VAL A 905 -39.90 0.80 26.03
N ASP A 906 -38.60 0.88 26.34
CA ASP A 906 -37.49 0.41 25.48
C ASP A 906 -37.33 -1.13 25.58
N LYS A 907 -37.19 -1.80 24.43
CA LYS A 907 -36.75 -3.22 24.29
C LYS A 907 -36.46 -3.55 22.81
N GLY A 908 -35.19 -3.64 22.46
CA GLY A 908 -34.76 -3.93 21.08
C GLY A 908 -34.84 -5.41 20.66
N LEU A 909 -34.87 -5.63 19.34
CA LEU A 909 -34.58 -6.92 18.69
C LEU A 909 -33.97 -6.66 17.29
N SER A 910 -33.03 -7.51 16.89
CA SER A 910 -32.40 -7.51 15.55
C SER A 910 -32.92 -8.70 14.72
N PRO A 911 -32.44 -8.92 13.48
CA PRO A 911 -32.76 -8.13 12.29
C PRO A 911 -33.47 -8.99 11.23
N LEU A 912 -34.19 -8.36 10.29
CA LEU A 912 -34.74 -9.08 9.12
C LEU A 912 -34.00 -8.73 7.82
N ARG A 913 -33.59 -9.79 7.12
CA ARG A 913 -32.77 -9.78 5.91
C ARG A 913 -33.68 -10.06 4.70
N VAL A 914 -33.89 -9.07 3.84
CA VAL A 914 -34.64 -9.26 2.58
C VAL A 914 -33.66 -9.18 1.41
N SER A 915 -33.65 -10.24 0.60
CA SER A 915 -32.87 -10.31 -0.64
C SER A 915 -33.65 -9.64 -1.77
N ALA A 916 -33.05 -8.69 -2.47
CA ALA A 916 -33.54 -8.19 -3.75
C ALA A 916 -32.42 -8.30 -4.79
N SER A 917 -32.57 -9.24 -5.72
CA SER A 917 -31.69 -9.36 -6.89
C SER A 917 -32.21 -8.47 -8.02
N ASN A 918 -31.32 -7.74 -8.68
CA ASN A 918 -31.52 -7.32 -10.06
C ASN A 918 -30.17 -7.04 -10.73
N THR A 919 -29.97 -7.58 -11.92
CA THR A 919 -28.95 -7.11 -12.87
C THR A 919 -29.63 -6.18 -13.88
N PRO A 920 -28.88 -5.30 -14.54
CA PRO A 920 -28.87 -5.42 -16.00
C PRO A 920 -27.48 -5.45 -16.63
N SER A 921 -27.38 -6.30 -17.66
CA SER A 921 -26.58 -6.23 -18.88
C SER A 921 -25.61 -5.05 -19.12
N LYS A 922 -24.39 -5.44 -19.54
CA LYS A 922 -23.48 -4.64 -20.38
C LYS A 922 -24.18 -4.12 -21.64
N LEU A 923 -23.79 -2.94 -22.13
CA LEU A 923 -23.77 -2.61 -23.57
C LEU A 923 -22.59 -1.67 -23.88
N SER A 924 -22.25 -1.53 -25.16
CA SER A 924 -20.98 -0.99 -25.65
C SER A 924 -21.15 0.31 -26.47
N SER A 925 -20.04 0.81 -27.03
CA SER A 925 -19.92 1.99 -27.91
C SER A 925 -19.93 3.35 -27.20
N SER A 926 -19.35 4.43 -27.75
CA SER A 926 -18.55 4.56 -28.98
C SER A 926 -17.50 5.67 -28.85
N THR A 927 -16.37 5.52 -29.54
CA THR A 927 -15.42 6.60 -29.80
C THR A 927 -16.08 7.68 -30.67
N ARG A 928 -15.91 8.97 -30.32
CA ARG A 928 -16.05 10.09 -31.29
C ARG A 928 -15.12 11.23 -30.92
N ALA A 929 -14.34 11.69 -31.89
CA ALA A 929 -13.38 12.78 -31.70
C ALA A 929 -14.02 14.16 -31.88
N ALA A 930 -13.48 15.16 -31.19
CA ALA A 930 -13.69 16.57 -31.48
C ALA A 930 -12.34 17.30 -31.42
N LYS A 931 -12.08 18.24 -32.34
CA LYS A 931 -10.88 19.07 -32.36
C LYS A 931 -11.19 20.45 -31.78
N SER A 932 -10.38 20.89 -30.82
CA SER A 932 -10.11 22.30 -30.47
C SER A 932 -8.68 22.31 -29.94
N ALA A 933 -7.69 22.87 -30.64
CA ALA A 933 -7.46 24.30 -30.86
C ALA A 933 -7.08 25.03 -29.55
N ALA A 934 -5.83 25.51 -29.54
CA ALA A 934 -5.08 26.10 -28.43
C ALA A 934 -5.29 27.65 -28.38
N PRO A 935 -4.57 28.47 -27.57
CA PRO A 935 -3.47 28.14 -26.65
C PRO A 935 -3.46 28.84 -25.26
N GLU A 936 -2.67 28.30 -24.33
CA GLU A 936 -1.85 29.10 -23.40
C GLU A 936 -0.45 28.49 -23.34
N SER A 937 0.59 29.30 -23.55
CA SER A 937 1.97 28.80 -23.72
C SER A 937 3.02 29.78 -23.18
N GLU A 938 2.85 30.27 -21.94
CA GLU A 938 3.77 31.24 -21.35
C GLU A 938 3.86 31.11 -19.81
N LYS A 939 4.79 30.27 -19.31
CA LYS A 939 5.33 30.30 -17.92
C LYS A 939 6.46 29.30 -17.57
N VAL A 940 6.82 28.35 -18.44
CA VAL A 940 7.79 27.28 -18.11
C VAL A 940 9.24 27.57 -18.54
N ALA A 941 9.46 28.58 -19.40
CA ALA A 941 10.78 28.86 -20.00
C ALA A 941 11.82 29.57 -19.08
N ALA A 942 11.51 29.79 -17.79
CA ALA A 942 12.29 30.67 -16.90
C ALA A 942 12.99 29.98 -15.72
N LEU A 943 13.03 28.64 -15.67
CA LEU A 943 13.49 27.88 -14.50
C LEU A 943 14.56 26.80 -14.78
N LEU A 944 15.13 26.74 -15.98
CA LEU A 944 16.11 25.71 -16.38
C LEU A 944 17.50 26.25 -16.80
N ASP A 945 17.81 27.50 -16.46
CA ASP A 945 19.02 28.21 -16.96
C ASP A 945 20.00 28.63 -15.84
N ASN A 946 19.91 28.01 -14.65
CA ASN A 946 20.56 28.51 -13.43
C ASN A 946 21.27 27.43 -12.57
N LEU A 947 21.85 26.39 -13.19
CA LEU A 947 22.56 25.34 -12.42
C LEU A 947 23.75 24.65 -13.15
N HIS A 948 24.57 25.41 -13.87
CA HIS A 948 25.83 24.92 -14.48
C HIS A 948 26.99 25.95 -14.38
N ARG A 949 27.64 26.04 -13.21
CA ARG A 949 28.97 26.67 -13.04
C ARG A 949 29.74 26.11 -11.84
N ASP A 950 30.66 25.18 -12.06
CA ASP A 950 31.95 25.12 -11.33
C ASP A 950 33.02 24.38 -12.17
N PRO A 951 34.11 25.05 -12.63
CA PRO A 951 35.04 24.47 -13.59
C PRO A 951 36.34 23.94 -12.94
N ARG A 952 36.29 22.80 -12.23
CA ARG A 952 37.49 22.14 -11.69
C ARG A 952 37.46 20.60 -11.77
N LEU A 953 37.94 20.07 -12.89
CA LEU A 953 38.85 18.91 -13.00
C LEU A 953 39.00 18.52 -14.48
N ALA A 954 40.19 18.74 -15.05
CA ALA A 954 40.50 18.34 -16.42
C ALA A 954 41.48 17.17 -16.41
N VAL A 955 41.02 15.99 -16.86
CA VAL A 955 41.84 14.82 -17.16
C VAL A 955 41.46 14.34 -18.56
N LYS A 956 42.47 14.03 -19.39
CA LYS A 956 42.27 13.59 -20.77
C LYS A 956 41.73 12.17 -20.84
N SER A 957 40.86 11.92 -21.80
CA SER A 957 40.72 10.62 -22.45
C SER A 957 40.44 10.84 -23.93
N ASP A 958 41.32 10.32 -24.78
CA ASP A 958 41.15 10.35 -26.23
C ASP A 958 40.30 9.14 -26.66
N ILE A 959 39.29 9.36 -27.50
CA ILE A 959 38.40 8.31 -28.03
C ILE A 959 38.27 8.48 -29.56
N PRO A 960 38.64 7.48 -30.38
CA PRO A 960 38.44 7.51 -31.83
C PRO A 960 36.96 7.32 -32.19
N SER A 961 36.57 7.81 -33.37
CA SER A 961 35.17 7.85 -33.82
C SER A 961 34.76 6.69 -34.72
N ILE A 962 33.49 6.28 -34.56
CA ILE A 962 32.54 5.81 -35.58
C ILE A 962 32.98 4.63 -36.46
N GLU A 963 32.36 3.46 -36.22
CA GLU A 963 31.77 2.61 -37.27
C GLU A 963 30.84 1.56 -36.63
N ASP A 964 29.51 1.82 -36.56
CA ASP A 964 28.57 0.81 -36.03
C ASP A 964 27.07 1.01 -36.42
N ALA A 965 26.82 1.50 -37.65
CA ALA A 965 25.46 1.74 -38.15
C ALA A 965 24.82 0.52 -38.86
N ALA A 966 25.61 -0.51 -39.19
CA ALA A 966 25.22 -1.59 -40.11
C ALA A 966 24.63 -2.84 -39.42
N GLU A 967 25.11 -3.21 -38.22
CA GLU A 967 24.65 -4.45 -37.56
C GLU A 967 23.19 -4.38 -37.07
N ALA A 968 22.73 -3.18 -36.70
CA ALA A 968 21.45 -2.95 -36.05
C ALA A 968 20.22 -3.42 -36.87
N ASP A 969 20.28 -3.35 -38.21
CA ASP A 969 19.19 -3.79 -39.08
C ASP A 969 19.27 -5.28 -39.44
N HIS A 970 20.49 -5.84 -39.48
CA HIS A 970 20.68 -7.29 -39.64
C HIS A 970 20.09 -8.07 -38.44
N TYR A 971 20.20 -7.51 -37.23
CA TYR A 971 19.60 -8.09 -36.02
C TYR A 971 18.05 -8.07 -36.03
N LYS A 972 17.43 -6.99 -36.54
CA LYS A 972 15.97 -6.88 -36.68
C LYS A 972 15.40 -7.89 -37.68
N ALA A 973 16.06 -8.06 -38.83
CA ALA A 973 15.68 -9.05 -39.84
C ALA A 973 15.71 -10.49 -39.30
N TRP A 974 16.68 -10.79 -38.42
CA TRP A 974 16.77 -12.07 -37.74
C TRP A 974 15.62 -12.30 -36.74
N GLN A 975 15.28 -11.31 -35.90
CA GLN A 975 14.15 -11.43 -34.96
C GLN A 975 12.80 -11.64 -35.65
N ALA A 976 12.56 -10.96 -36.78
CA ALA A 976 11.35 -11.17 -37.60
C ALA A 976 11.26 -12.61 -38.12
N SER A 977 12.39 -13.18 -38.57
CA SER A 977 12.48 -14.54 -39.09
C SER A 977 12.21 -15.60 -38.01
N VAL A 978 12.78 -15.42 -36.81
CA VAL A 978 12.56 -16.31 -35.65
C VAL A 978 11.08 -16.28 -35.22
N SER A 979 10.44 -15.12 -35.26
CA SER A 979 9.03 -14.94 -34.86
C SER A 979 8.07 -15.73 -35.75
N GLN A 980 8.31 -15.80 -37.06
CA GLN A 980 7.48 -16.59 -37.98
C GLN A 980 7.57 -18.10 -37.72
N LEU A 981 8.77 -18.62 -37.41
CA LEU A 981 8.99 -20.05 -37.12
C LEU A 981 8.26 -20.54 -35.87
N SER A 982 8.09 -19.69 -34.86
CA SER A 982 7.34 -20.02 -33.63
C SER A 982 5.86 -20.36 -33.89
N SER A 983 5.24 -19.72 -34.89
CA SER A 983 3.81 -19.86 -35.19
C SER A 983 3.38 -21.25 -35.72
N ARG A 984 4.33 -22.05 -36.24
CA ARG A 984 4.03 -23.25 -37.04
C ARG A 984 4.09 -24.61 -36.30
N LYS A 985 4.22 -24.63 -34.98
CA LYS A 985 4.41 -25.87 -34.17
C LYS A 985 3.35 -26.12 -33.07
N ARG A 986 2.05 -26.01 -33.39
CA ARG A 986 0.95 -26.47 -32.50
C ARG A 986 -0.24 -27.08 -33.25
N SER A 987 -0.07 -28.27 -33.83
CA SER A 987 -1.17 -29.01 -34.49
C SER A 987 -0.96 -30.55 -34.57
N SER A 988 -0.37 -31.15 -33.54
CA SER A 988 -0.33 -32.61 -33.29
C SER A 988 0.07 -32.85 -31.82
N SER A 989 -0.43 -33.82 -31.06
CA SER A 989 -1.39 -34.90 -31.35
C SER A 989 -2.38 -35.08 -30.18
N ALA A 990 -3.38 -35.94 -30.36
CA ALA A 990 -4.17 -36.52 -29.27
C ALA A 990 -4.26 -38.05 -29.48
N VAL A 991 -4.28 -38.85 -28.40
CA VAL A 991 -4.94 -40.19 -28.29
C VAL A 991 -4.50 -40.91 -26.99
N LYS A 992 -5.49 -41.35 -26.18
CA LYS A 992 -5.39 -42.34 -25.06
C LYS A 992 -4.47 -41.92 -23.87
N GLN A 993 -4.55 -42.53 -22.68
CA GLN A 993 -5.33 -43.71 -22.24
C GLN A 993 -5.93 -43.52 -20.82
N ARG A 994 -6.97 -44.28 -20.48
CA ARG A 994 -7.50 -44.39 -19.10
C ARG A 994 -6.67 -45.39 -18.28
N PHE A 995 -6.54 -45.17 -16.97
CA PHE A 995 -6.81 -46.21 -15.96
C PHE A 995 -7.23 -45.60 -14.61
N SER A 996 -7.68 -46.43 -13.66
CA SER A 996 -8.49 -46.09 -12.49
C SER A 996 -7.72 -46.02 -11.16
N GLY A 997 -8.22 -45.22 -10.21
CA GLY A 997 -7.69 -45.17 -8.84
C GLY A 997 -8.66 -44.49 -7.86
N THR A 998 -9.72 -45.19 -7.44
CA THR A 998 -10.70 -44.68 -6.47
C THR A 998 -10.33 -45.02 -5.03
N ASN A 999 -10.37 -44.05 -4.10
CA ASN A 999 -10.85 -44.33 -2.74
C ASN A 999 -11.33 -43.12 -1.93
N GLN A 1000 -12.57 -43.24 -1.44
CA GLN A 1000 -13.12 -42.83 -0.14
C GLN A 1000 -13.13 -41.35 0.34
N HIS A 1001 -14.34 -40.91 0.68
CA HIS A 1001 -14.67 -39.87 1.66
C HIS A 1001 -14.10 -40.22 3.06
N ARG A 1002 -14.12 -39.38 4.12
CA ARG A 1002 -15.19 -38.51 4.63
C ARG A 1002 -14.63 -37.48 5.66
N PRO A 1003 -15.45 -36.71 6.42
CA PRO A 1003 -15.72 -35.30 6.14
C PRO A 1003 -15.04 -34.30 7.10
N SER A 1004 -15.10 -33.03 6.71
CA SER A 1004 -14.75 -31.87 7.54
C SER A 1004 -15.85 -31.45 8.54
N ARG A 1005 -15.48 -30.93 9.71
CA ARG A 1005 -16.23 -29.86 10.43
C ARG A 1005 -15.27 -29.01 11.30
N PRO A 1006 -15.58 -27.72 11.56
CA PRO A 1006 -14.65 -26.78 12.21
C PRO A 1006 -14.99 -26.50 13.69
N MET A 1007 -14.06 -25.87 14.41
CA MET A 1007 -14.38 -25.02 15.56
C MET A 1007 -13.45 -23.79 15.62
N ASN A 1008 -13.94 -22.72 16.25
CA ASN A 1008 -13.30 -21.42 16.34
C ASN A 1008 -12.99 -21.05 17.81
N MET A 1009 -12.19 -20.00 17.96
CA MET A 1009 -12.02 -19.13 19.14
C MET A 1009 -10.92 -19.43 20.19
N LEU A 1010 -10.02 -18.46 20.28
CA LEU A 1010 -9.43 -17.82 21.48
C LEU A 1010 -9.19 -18.68 22.74
N ARG A 1011 -7.94 -18.61 23.24
CA ARG A 1011 -7.57 -17.58 24.24
C ARG A 1011 -6.04 -17.36 24.34
N ARG A 1012 -5.66 -16.18 24.86
CA ARG A 1012 -4.31 -15.88 25.35
C ARG A 1012 -3.93 -16.86 26.48
N TRP A 1013 -2.64 -17.10 26.71
CA TRP A 1013 -2.06 -17.05 28.06
C TRP A 1013 -0.55 -16.73 28.06
N LYS A 1014 0.02 -16.49 29.25
CA LYS A 1014 1.37 -15.91 29.44
C LYS A 1014 2.47 -16.97 29.59
N ARG A 1015 3.72 -16.50 29.49
CA ARG A 1015 4.95 -17.26 29.77
C ARG A 1015 4.94 -17.86 31.18
N CYS A 1016 5.25 -19.15 31.29
CA CYS A 1016 5.91 -19.78 32.44
C CYS A 1016 7.09 -20.60 31.91
N ALA A 1017 8.19 -20.66 32.66
CA ALA A 1017 9.37 -21.45 32.28
C ALA A 1017 9.33 -22.83 32.95
N PRO A 1018 9.80 -23.89 32.27
CA PRO A 1018 10.14 -25.16 32.92
C PRO A 1018 11.62 -25.19 33.33
N LEU A 1019 11.89 -25.69 34.53
CA LEU A 1019 13.24 -26.05 34.99
C LEU A 1019 13.32 -27.57 35.19
N THR A 1020 14.54 -28.08 35.14
CA THR A 1020 14.99 -29.39 35.69
C THR A 1020 14.47 -30.72 35.12
N ARG A 1021 15.43 -31.45 34.54
CA ARG A 1021 15.89 -32.83 34.85
C ARG A 1021 15.60 -33.96 33.83
N PRO A 1022 16.56 -34.90 33.67
CA PRO A 1022 16.50 -35.99 32.69
C PRO A 1022 15.94 -37.30 33.27
N PRO A 1023 15.52 -38.26 32.42
CA PRO A 1023 15.26 -39.63 32.83
C PRO A 1023 16.56 -40.41 33.09
N ARG A 1024 16.48 -41.40 33.98
CA ARG A 1024 17.47 -42.49 34.09
C ARG A 1024 17.12 -43.62 33.11
N THR A 1025 18.12 -44.45 32.83
CA THR A 1025 18.01 -45.74 32.14
C THR A 1025 16.95 -46.66 32.70
N LEU A 1026 16.20 -47.29 31.80
CA LEU A 1026 15.90 -48.73 31.82
C LEU A 1026 15.78 -49.21 30.36
#